data_AF-A0A093Z6Z0-F1
#
_entry.id   AF-A0A093Z6Z0-F1
#
_cell.length_a   1.000
_cell.length_b   1.000
_cell.length_c   1.000
_cell.angle_alpha   90.00
_cell.angle_beta   90.00
_cell.angle_gamma   90.00
#
_symmetry.space_group_name_H-M   'P 1'
#
loop_
_entity.id
_entity.type
_entity.pdbx_description
1 polymer ?
#
loop_
_entity_poly.entity_id
_entity_poly.type
_entity_poly.pdbx_seq_one_letter_code
_entity_poly.pdbx_strand_id
1 'polypeptide(L)'
;MHLQQHQEPFGGPVADSKWNKEQEPSSVAKQFTQKSSALPFGQPIDFASVSGPTYVTAQTLVQQVAYSLSDKLYSYSPETFDLDISAKDWAAAKAKNAHGYPTSISAMQTRAGAGSIALGYMFSKDFDLSTSLVANPSINARSILHLTSFLQTLDQLSLLYSVANPFVAHITAVDYASGSSSGLVTDYTSALAVAEDLGLGLVSSASPYEAQHISLFATLLATVLPTIHIYDGIKVGRDTVRVIDVLDQAGLKGVYTAVSKEIAAISKKADVDSKVQQVLKAFNDELGTAYDLFEYQGHETPDTVLVVFGTVEAALASQVAAKLSESGSKVGVINVRVYRPFVEEAFIAALPASVKTVAVLGQVQDASEVADKSVRSALFGDVTAALAFSDKFSPTLSIVDSKYAREQSFTPESIATLFSQLDTKAVSDSEEVSIQLLAPGKAEQYTFWDLDESVARSAPAAISKFLSSDSKTNVFLKQAYDNFVQGGVVRSDIRNSKKSIDTSYPIEQADIAVVGDEKIFKDLDVLSSLKSGGKLIVKLPGLKDEDLEKKLPASLRRELQAKNIELYVVDPAASAAVGKDAALQTQLLEVAFLRIARPDALTNGLDKLIAISGNASTLAEITADLEKSLRQFEVPAAWAEVEVDTKERELPTDVQTSSFTTFDKAEVQEPALLKDWQAAAKGLAFKEAYG
;
A
#
# COMPACT_ATOMS: atom_id res chain seq x y z
N MET A 1 69.91 15.34 25.21
CA MET A 1 69.73 16.81 25.19
C MET A 1 68.45 17.10 24.40
N HIS A 2 67.43 17.58 25.10
CA HIS A 2 66.20 18.26 24.68
C HIS A 2 65.84 18.41 23.19
N LEU A 3 64.66 17.92 22.78
CA LEU A 3 63.43 18.71 22.56
C LEU A 3 62.30 17.86 21.93
N GLN A 4 61.39 17.36 22.77
CA GLN A 4 60.02 17.02 22.42
C GLN A 4 59.14 18.11 23.03
N GLN A 5 58.39 18.84 22.22
CA GLN A 5 57.23 19.61 22.68
C GLN A 5 56.08 19.32 21.71
N HIS A 6 55.18 18.44 22.14
CA HIS A 6 53.82 18.39 21.66
C HIS A 6 53.10 19.65 22.17
N GLN A 7 52.57 20.47 21.26
CA GLN A 7 51.52 21.43 21.61
C GLN A 7 50.20 20.68 21.68
N GLU A 8 49.61 20.62 22.87
CA GLU A 8 48.21 20.22 23.03
C GLU A 8 47.29 21.34 22.52
N PRO A 9 46.18 21.02 21.81
CA PRO A 9 45.18 22.01 21.46
C PRO A 9 44.49 22.54 22.72
N PHE A 10 44.35 23.86 22.79
CA PHE A 10 43.75 24.61 23.89
C PHE A 10 42.23 24.36 23.93
N GLY A 11 41.80 23.40 24.74
CA GLY A 11 40.39 23.12 25.03
C GLY A 11 40.28 22.32 26.32
N GLY A 12 39.76 22.94 27.38
CA GLY A 12 39.48 22.24 28.63
C GLY A 12 38.43 21.13 28.47
N PRO A 13 38.18 20.30 29.51
CA PRO A 13 37.17 19.26 29.45
C PRO A 13 35.82 19.88 29.09
N VAL A 14 35.27 19.46 27.95
CA VAL A 14 33.93 19.84 27.51
C VAL A 14 32.97 19.37 28.59
N ALA A 15 32.25 20.32 29.20
CA ALA A 15 31.23 20.00 30.19
C ALA A 15 30.18 19.08 29.54
N ASP A 16 29.87 17.96 30.20
CA ASP A 16 28.79 17.08 29.78
C ASP A 16 27.50 17.90 29.63
N SER A 17 27.07 18.08 28.37
CA SER A 17 25.82 18.74 28.06
C SER A 17 24.67 17.91 28.62
N LYS A 18 24.10 18.37 29.73
CA LYS A 18 22.88 17.80 30.33
C LYS A 18 21.62 18.02 29.49
N TRP A 19 21.73 18.60 28.29
CA TRP A 19 20.59 18.95 27.44
C TRP A 19 20.20 17.86 26.42
N ASN A 20 21.02 16.82 26.24
CA ASN A 20 20.73 15.69 25.33
C ASN A 20 20.51 14.36 26.07
N LYS A 21 19.77 14.41 27.18
CA LYS A 21 18.98 13.24 27.59
C LYS A 21 17.54 13.61 27.33
N GLU A 22 16.96 13.03 26.29
CA GLU A 22 15.52 12.76 26.28
C GLU A 22 15.26 11.91 27.53
N GLN A 23 14.97 12.59 28.65
CA GLN A 23 14.22 11.97 29.71
C GLN A 23 12.83 11.75 29.11
N GLU A 24 12.56 10.52 28.65
CA GLU A 24 11.19 10.08 28.55
C GLU A 24 10.51 10.41 29.89
N PRO A 25 9.47 11.24 29.91
CA PRO A 25 8.74 11.50 31.15
C PRO A 25 8.14 10.17 31.61
N SER A 26 8.73 9.59 32.66
CA SER A 26 8.42 8.27 33.21
C SER A 26 7.06 8.16 33.88
N SER A 27 6.10 9.02 33.52
CA SER A 27 4.73 9.03 34.03
C SER A 27 3.65 9.27 32.96
N VAL A 28 4.00 9.32 31.68
CA VAL A 28 2.99 9.41 30.61
C VAL A 28 2.49 8.00 30.32
N ALA A 29 1.17 7.81 30.31
CA ALA A 29 0.56 6.53 29.98
C ALA A 29 1.13 6.01 28.63
N LYS A 30 1.39 4.71 28.51
CA LYS A 30 1.78 4.09 27.23
C LYS A 30 0.68 4.36 26.22
N GLN A 31 0.83 5.40 25.41
CA GLN A 31 -0.13 5.79 24.39
C GLN A 31 0.27 5.13 23.07
N PHE A 32 -0.71 4.56 22.37
CA PHE A 32 -0.47 3.96 21.06
C PHE A 32 -0.11 5.06 20.05
N THR A 33 1.14 5.05 19.59
CA THR A 33 1.69 6.05 18.67
C THR A 33 1.95 5.44 17.31
N GLN A 34 1.13 5.79 16.31
CA GLN A 34 1.35 5.37 14.94
C GLN A 34 2.57 6.11 14.35
N LYS A 35 3.61 5.37 13.98
CA LYS A 35 4.85 5.95 13.41
C LYS A 35 4.73 6.23 11.91
N SER A 36 4.24 5.26 11.14
CA SER A 36 4.12 5.36 9.68
C SER A 36 3.02 4.44 9.17
N SER A 37 2.27 4.84 8.15
CA SER A 37 1.28 3.97 7.49
C SER A 37 1.92 2.81 6.73
N ALA A 38 3.22 2.86 6.43
CA ALA A 38 3.93 1.79 5.73
C ALA A 38 4.30 0.59 6.62
N LEU A 39 4.13 0.73 7.94
CA LEU A 39 4.45 -0.29 8.94
C LEU A 39 3.17 -1.07 9.36
N PRO A 40 3.29 -2.35 9.76
CA PRO A 40 2.14 -3.12 10.20
C PRO A 40 1.46 -2.51 11.44
N PHE A 41 0.18 -2.13 11.30
CA PHE A 41 -0.56 -1.34 12.30
C PHE A 41 0.16 -0.04 12.71
N GLY A 42 1.03 0.47 11.85
CA GLY A 42 1.85 1.64 12.10
C GLY A 42 2.94 1.49 13.15
N GLN A 43 3.36 0.26 13.46
CA GLN A 43 4.41 -0.06 14.44
C GLN A 43 5.60 -0.78 13.80
N PRO A 44 6.84 -0.50 14.25
CA PRO A 44 8.01 -1.20 13.76
C PRO A 44 7.94 -2.68 14.15
N ILE A 45 8.42 -3.54 13.26
CA ILE A 45 8.49 -4.99 13.47
C ILE A 45 9.96 -5.41 13.60
N ASP A 46 10.26 -6.26 14.57
CA ASP A 46 11.59 -6.82 14.72
C ASP A 46 11.89 -7.77 13.55
N PHE A 47 13.09 -7.66 12.98
CA PHE A 47 13.49 -8.42 11.79
C PHE A 47 13.39 -9.94 12.01
N ALA A 48 13.74 -10.41 13.21
CA ALA A 48 13.64 -11.83 13.57
C ALA A 48 12.19 -12.33 13.73
N SER A 49 11.23 -11.43 13.89
CA SER A 49 9.81 -11.75 14.05
C SER A 49 9.02 -11.77 12.73
N VAL A 50 9.68 -11.44 11.61
CA VAL A 50 9.07 -11.50 10.27
C VAL A 50 9.07 -12.95 9.78
N SER A 51 8.11 -13.73 10.25
CA SER A 51 7.88 -15.13 9.86
C SER A 51 6.40 -15.49 9.96
N GLY A 52 5.94 -16.35 9.07
CA GLY A 52 4.52 -16.68 8.91
C GLY A 52 4.01 -17.65 9.98
N PRO A 53 2.76 -17.52 10.46
CA PRO A 53 1.78 -16.49 10.11
C PRO A 53 1.99 -15.17 10.89
N THR A 54 2.06 -14.04 10.19
CA THR A 54 2.26 -12.72 10.81
C THR A 54 1.51 -11.60 10.08
N TYR A 55 1.32 -10.46 10.77
CA TYR A 55 0.72 -9.26 10.20
C TYR A 55 1.81 -8.32 9.69
N VAL A 56 1.77 -8.02 8.39
CA VAL A 56 2.81 -7.30 7.66
C VAL A 56 2.18 -6.47 6.54
N THR A 57 2.97 -5.54 5.99
CA THR A 57 2.65 -4.83 4.74
C THR A 57 3.46 -5.44 3.59
N ALA A 58 2.99 -5.29 2.34
CA ALA A 58 3.76 -5.74 1.18
C ALA A 58 5.14 -5.05 1.13
N GLN A 59 5.21 -3.77 1.50
CA GLN A 59 6.47 -3.03 1.54
C GLN A 59 7.45 -3.62 2.56
N THR A 60 7.00 -4.01 3.76
CA THR A 60 7.86 -4.69 4.75
C THR A 60 8.38 -6.03 4.23
N LEU A 61 7.56 -6.81 3.52
CA LEU A 61 7.98 -8.10 2.95
C LEU A 61 9.04 -7.93 1.86
N VAL A 62 8.84 -6.96 0.95
CA VAL A 62 9.83 -6.63 -0.09
C VAL A 62 11.14 -6.15 0.54
N GLN A 63 11.05 -5.29 1.56
CA GLN A 63 12.22 -4.84 2.32
C GLN A 63 12.91 -5.99 3.06
N GLN A 64 12.18 -7.00 3.53
CA GLN A 64 12.76 -8.18 4.19
C GLN A 64 13.63 -8.99 3.23
N VAL A 65 13.15 -9.25 2.01
CA VAL A 65 13.90 -9.97 0.97
C VAL A 65 15.16 -9.18 0.62
N ALA A 66 14.99 -7.90 0.33
CA ALA A 66 16.08 -6.97 0.07
C ALA A 66 17.11 -6.96 1.20
N TYR A 67 16.69 -6.72 2.44
CA TYR A 67 17.60 -6.65 3.58
C TYR A 67 18.32 -7.98 3.82
N SER A 68 17.63 -9.11 3.66
CA SER A 68 18.17 -10.44 3.94
C SER A 68 19.25 -10.87 2.97
N LEU A 69 19.09 -10.57 1.68
CA LEU A 69 19.92 -11.10 0.59
C LEU A 69 20.98 -10.12 0.07
N SER A 70 21.01 -8.89 0.59
CA SER A 70 21.92 -7.84 0.12
C SER A 70 23.00 -7.51 1.15
N ASP A 71 24.17 -7.09 0.66
CA ASP A 71 25.23 -6.51 1.50
C ASP A 71 25.03 -5.00 1.73
N LYS A 72 24.67 -4.33 0.64
CA LYS A 72 24.42 -2.90 0.58
C LYS A 72 23.10 -2.63 -0.10
N LEU A 73 22.31 -1.79 0.52
CA LEU A 73 21.02 -1.36 0.06
C LEU A 73 21.08 0.15 -0.23
N TYR A 74 20.75 0.53 -1.45
CA TYR A 74 20.67 1.93 -1.86
C TYR A 74 19.20 2.29 -1.97
N SER A 75 18.74 3.25 -1.17
CA SER A 75 17.33 3.64 -1.16
C SER A 75 17.17 5.12 -1.49
N TYR A 76 16.00 5.46 -2.04
CA TYR A 76 15.53 6.83 -2.11
C TYR A 76 14.06 6.86 -1.70
N SER A 77 13.81 7.30 -0.48
CA SER A 77 12.47 7.65 -0.04
C SER A 77 12.39 9.17 0.06
N PRO A 78 11.47 9.83 -0.66
CA PRO A 78 11.15 11.20 -0.32
C PRO A 78 10.72 11.32 1.13
N GLU A 79 10.85 12.53 1.65
CA GLU A 79 10.23 12.90 2.91
C GLU A 79 8.75 12.53 2.88
N THR A 80 8.24 12.07 4.03
CA THR A 80 6.86 11.57 4.25
C THR A 80 6.48 10.26 3.55
N PHE A 81 7.28 9.71 2.65
CA PHE A 81 6.92 8.47 1.95
C PHE A 81 7.29 7.19 2.71
N ASP A 82 8.32 7.20 3.55
CA ASP A 82 8.75 6.06 4.36
C ASP A 82 8.96 4.74 3.57
N LEU A 83 9.45 4.81 2.32
CA LEU A 83 9.61 3.63 1.44
C LEU A 83 10.69 2.64 1.90
N ASP A 84 11.57 3.05 2.81
CA ASP A 84 12.71 2.29 3.32
C ASP A 84 12.73 2.18 4.86
N ILE A 85 11.60 2.45 5.51
CA ILE A 85 11.50 2.58 6.96
C ILE A 85 11.86 1.30 7.73
N SER A 86 11.33 0.13 7.34
CA SER A 86 11.62 -1.13 8.05
C SER A 86 13.09 -1.52 7.92
N ALA A 87 13.67 -1.36 6.73
CA ALA A 87 15.08 -1.61 6.49
C ALA A 87 15.96 -0.67 7.33
N LYS A 88 15.64 0.63 7.37
CA LYS A 88 16.34 1.61 8.23
C LYS A 88 16.28 1.22 9.70
N ASP A 89 15.12 0.81 10.19
CA ASP A 89 14.94 0.35 11.57
C ASP A 89 15.80 -0.89 11.87
N TRP A 90 15.85 -1.87 10.95
CA TRP A 90 16.67 -3.07 11.10
C TRP A 90 18.18 -2.79 11.03
N ALA A 91 18.60 -1.88 10.15
CA ALA A 91 19.98 -1.42 10.07
C ALA A 91 20.40 -0.67 11.36
N ALA A 92 19.53 0.19 11.89
CA ALA A 92 19.75 0.88 13.16
C ALA A 92 19.86 -0.10 14.34
N ALA A 93 19.03 -1.16 14.33
CA ALA A 93 19.08 -2.25 15.29
C ALA A 93 20.27 -3.22 15.08
N LYS A 94 21.06 -3.05 14.02
CA LYS A 94 22.16 -3.94 13.61
C LYS A 94 21.71 -5.41 13.46
N ALA A 95 20.50 -5.61 12.94
CA ALA A 95 19.98 -6.93 12.64
C ALA A 95 20.90 -7.63 11.62
N LYS A 96 21.18 -8.91 11.83
CA LYS A 96 22.05 -9.67 10.91
C LYS A 96 21.24 -10.13 9.70
N ASN A 97 21.79 -9.95 8.51
CA ASN A 97 21.25 -10.50 7.26
C ASN A 97 21.57 -12.00 7.12
N ALA A 98 21.16 -12.62 6.01
CA ALA A 98 21.32 -14.06 5.78
C ALA A 98 22.80 -14.51 5.75
N HIS A 99 23.73 -13.57 5.56
CA HIS A 99 25.17 -13.79 5.53
C HIS A 99 25.84 -13.57 6.90
N GLY A 100 25.09 -13.16 7.92
CA GLY A 100 25.55 -13.07 9.31
C GLY A 100 26.10 -11.70 9.73
N TYR A 101 26.00 -10.68 8.88
CA TYR A 101 26.37 -9.27 9.16
C TYR A 101 25.20 -8.33 8.87
N PRO A 102 25.17 -7.11 9.43
CA PRO A 102 24.09 -6.17 9.12
C PRO A 102 24.23 -5.60 7.71
N THR A 103 23.10 -5.51 6.99
CA THR A 103 23.04 -4.88 5.68
C THR A 103 23.17 -3.37 5.83
N SER A 104 24.11 -2.78 5.10
CA SER A 104 24.32 -1.33 5.14
C SER A 104 23.32 -0.61 4.24
N ILE A 105 22.69 0.44 4.77
CA ILE A 105 21.71 1.23 4.03
C ILE A 105 22.31 2.60 3.72
N SER A 106 22.31 2.95 2.45
CA SER A 106 22.74 4.26 1.96
C SER A 106 21.53 4.98 1.36
N ALA A 107 20.84 5.76 2.19
CA ALA A 107 19.74 6.60 1.75
C ALA A 107 20.27 7.82 0.99
N MET A 108 19.78 8.02 -0.23
CA MET A 108 20.26 9.06 -1.14
C MET A 108 19.37 10.29 -1.11
N GLN A 109 19.96 11.46 -1.39
CA GLN A 109 19.22 12.73 -1.50
C GLN A 109 18.45 12.85 -2.81
N THR A 110 18.91 12.18 -3.88
CA THR A 110 18.30 12.24 -5.20
C THR A 110 18.17 10.86 -5.84
N ARG A 111 17.12 10.68 -6.65
CA ARG A 111 16.89 9.45 -7.44
C ARG A 111 18.07 9.14 -8.36
N ALA A 112 18.59 10.16 -9.06
CA ALA A 112 19.76 10.02 -9.94
C ALA A 112 21.04 9.64 -9.17
N GLY A 113 21.18 10.12 -7.92
CA GLY A 113 22.27 9.71 -7.03
C GLY A 113 22.19 8.23 -6.65
N ALA A 114 20.99 7.74 -6.31
CA ALA A 114 20.77 6.32 -6.03
C ALA A 114 21.13 5.43 -7.23
N GLY A 115 20.68 5.80 -8.44
CA GLY A 115 21.02 5.07 -9.66
C GLY A 115 22.51 5.08 -9.99
N SER A 116 23.16 6.25 -9.96
CA SER A 116 24.58 6.40 -10.30
C SER A 116 25.50 5.63 -9.35
N ILE A 117 25.18 5.61 -8.06
CA ILE A 117 25.98 4.88 -7.07
C ILE A 117 25.75 3.37 -7.20
N ALA A 118 24.51 2.94 -7.44
CA ALA A 118 24.22 1.53 -7.73
C ALA A 118 25.04 1.07 -8.97
N LEU A 119 25.09 1.88 -10.03
CA LEU A 119 25.88 1.62 -11.22
C LEU A 119 27.38 1.49 -10.92
N GLY A 120 27.95 2.43 -10.16
CA GLY A 120 29.35 2.38 -9.74
C GLY A 120 29.68 1.16 -8.88
N TYR A 121 28.72 0.72 -8.05
CA TYR A 121 28.84 -0.49 -7.24
C TYR A 121 28.80 -1.77 -8.09
N MET A 122 27.94 -1.82 -9.10
CA MET A 122 27.80 -2.97 -10.01
C MET A 122 29.05 -3.24 -10.86
N PHE A 123 29.84 -2.20 -11.18
CA PHE A 123 31.05 -2.31 -11.99
C PHE A 123 32.36 -2.14 -11.18
N SER A 124 32.29 -2.13 -9.85
CA SER A 124 33.48 -2.00 -9.02
C SER A 124 34.34 -3.27 -9.07
N LYS A 125 35.65 -3.11 -9.30
CA LYS A 125 36.64 -4.20 -9.36
C LYS A 125 36.97 -4.80 -7.98
N ASP A 126 36.55 -4.15 -6.90
CA ASP A 126 36.83 -4.59 -5.53
C ASP A 126 36.00 -5.81 -5.11
N PHE A 127 35.06 -6.26 -5.95
CA PHE A 127 34.18 -7.39 -5.68
C PHE A 127 34.52 -8.57 -6.60
N ASP A 128 34.86 -9.69 -5.99
CA ASP A 128 35.26 -10.92 -6.66
C ASP A 128 34.02 -11.59 -7.30
N LEU A 129 34.00 -11.66 -8.63
CA LEU A 129 32.96 -12.34 -9.42
C LEU A 129 32.79 -13.83 -9.03
N SER A 130 33.79 -14.43 -8.37
CA SER A 130 33.77 -15.82 -7.90
C SER A 130 33.12 -16.00 -6.53
N THR A 131 33.03 -14.96 -5.72
CA THR A 131 32.17 -14.91 -4.54
C THR A 131 30.84 -14.30 -4.98
N SER A 132 29.92 -15.12 -5.50
CA SER A 132 28.58 -14.70 -5.93
C SER A 132 27.81 -14.05 -4.77
N LEU A 133 28.05 -12.75 -4.54
CA LEU A 133 27.41 -11.91 -3.55
C LEU A 133 26.50 -10.98 -4.33
N VAL A 134 25.21 -11.12 -4.07
CA VAL A 134 24.18 -10.32 -4.73
C VAL A 134 24.31 -8.89 -4.23
N ALA A 135 24.93 -8.06 -5.06
CA ALA A 135 24.76 -6.63 -4.99
C ALA A 135 23.31 -6.33 -5.39
N ASN A 136 22.40 -6.42 -4.44
CA ASN A 136 21.00 -6.01 -4.59
C ASN A 136 20.90 -4.54 -4.17
N PRO A 137 21.08 -3.56 -5.06
CA PRO A 137 20.59 -2.23 -4.80
C PRO A 137 19.07 -2.31 -4.87
N SER A 138 18.41 -2.74 -3.80
CA SER A 138 16.96 -2.60 -3.70
C SER A 138 16.65 -1.12 -3.55
N ILE A 139 16.54 -0.45 -4.69
CA ILE A 139 16.16 0.95 -4.81
C ILE A 139 14.65 1.02 -4.61
N ASN A 140 14.23 1.01 -3.34
CA ASN A 140 12.86 1.34 -2.94
C ASN A 140 12.64 2.81 -3.22
N ALA A 141 12.20 3.15 -4.43
CA ALA A 141 11.85 4.51 -4.79
C ALA A 141 10.65 4.55 -5.74
N ARG A 142 9.76 5.53 -5.46
CA ARG A 142 8.68 6.01 -6.35
C ARG A 142 9.14 6.03 -7.80
N SER A 143 8.29 5.59 -8.72
CA SER A 143 8.42 5.67 -10.19
C SER A 143 9.71 6.35 -10.65
N ILE A 144 10.84 5.64 -10.51
CA ILE A 144 12.19 6.17 -10.85
C ILE A 144 12.30 6.38 -12.37
N LEU A 145 11.33 5.85 -13.09
CA LEU A 145 11.28 5.61 -14.51
C LEU A 145 10.95 6.89 -15.30
N HIS A 146 10.38 7.91 -14.64
CA HIS A 146 10.17 9.24 -15.25
C HIS A 146 11.43 10.09 -15.38
N LEU A 147 12.54 9.72 -14.73
CA LEU A 147 13.74 10.53 -14.77
C LEU A 147 14.69 10.05 -15.86
N THR A 148 14.82 10.89 -16.89
CA THR A 148 15.83 10.82 -17.95
C THR A 148 17.25 10.51 -17.44
N SER A 149 17.61 10.97 -16.24
CA SER A 149 18.92 10.66 -15.63
C SER A 149 19.07 9.23 -15.10
N PHE A 150 17.98 8.60 -14.65
CA PHE A 150 18.00 7.18 -14.27
C PHE A 150 17.95 6.28 -15.51
N LEU A 151 17.23 6.70 -16.55
CA LEU A 151 17.27 6.04 -17.86
C LEU A 151 18.71 5.99 -18.40
N GLN A 152 19.49 7.08 -18.27
CA GLN A 152 20.91 7.06 -18.63
C GLN A 152 21.71 6.02 -17.84
N THR A 153 21.44 5.85 -16.54
CA THR A 153 22.13 4.83 -15.73
C THR A 153 21.69 3.40 -16.09
N LEU A 154 20.41 3.19 -16.35
CA LEU A 154 19.86 1.90 -16.76
C LEU A 154 20.27 1.53 -18.19
N ASP A 155 20.41 2.51 -19.08
CA ASP A 155 20.90 2.34 -20.44
C ASP A 155 22.33 1.77 -20.44
N GLN A 156 23.22 2.33 -19.60
CA GLN A 156 24.56 1.76 -19.41
C GLN A 156 24.54 0.33 -18.86
N LEU A 157 23.55 -0.01 -18.02
CA LEU A 157 23.36 -1.39 -17.55
C LEU A 157 22.91 -2.32 -18.66
N SER A 158 21.97 -1.90 -19.50
CA SER A 158 21.47 -2.71 -20.63
C SER A 158 22.58 -3.14 -21.58
N LEU A 159 23.63 -2.32 -21.73
CA LEU A 159 24.76 -2.60 -22.62
C LEU A 159 25.83 -3.50 -21.99
N LEU A 160 25.96 -3.51 -20.66
CA LEU A 160 27.10 -4.12 -19.95
C LEU A 160 26.67 -5.17 -18.91
N TYR A 161 25.39 -5.55 -18.85
CA TYR A 161 24.90 -6.47 -17.81
C TYR A 161 25.58 -7.84 -17.81
N SER A 162 26.08 -8.32 -18.95
CA SER A 162 26.80 -9.59 -19.04
C SER A 162 28.09 -9.64 -18.21
N VAL A 163 28.62 -8.49 -17.82
CA VAL A 163 29.84 -8.33 -17.00
C VAL A 163 29.56 -7.58 -15.68
N ALA A 164 28.30 -7.30 -15.38
CA ALA A 164 27.87 -6.62 -14.17
C ALA A 164 27.40 -7.64 -13.12
N ASN A 165 27.39 -7.23 -11.84
CA ASN A 165 26.69 -7.99 -10.82
C ASN A 165 25.16 -8.01 -11.09
N PRO A 166 24.43 -9.06 -10.65
CA PRO A 166 22.97 -9.11 -10.76
C PRO A 166 22.31 -7.85 -10.20
N PHE A 167 21.31 -7.30 -10.89
CA PHE A 167 20.61 -6.09 -10.48
C PHE A 167 19.10 -6.30 -10.43
N VAL A 168 18.52 -5.99 -9.27
CA VAL A 168 17.08 -5.93 -9.07
C VAL A 168 16.68 -4.56 -8.52
N ALA A 169 15.65 -3.96 -9.09
CA ALA A 169 15.02 -2.76 -8.55
C ALA A 169 13.62 -3.10 -8.05
N HIS A 170 13.38 -2.95 -6.75
CA HIS A 170 12.05 -3.09 -6.17
C HIS A 170 11.35 -1.72 -6.14
N ILE A 171 10.41 -1.51 -7.06
CA ILE A 171 9.76 -0.22 -7.30
C ILE A 171 8.33 -0.26 -6.76
N THR A 172 8.00 0.71 -5.92
CA THR A 172 6.61 1.02 -5.59
C THR A 172 6.02 1.86 -6.72
N ALA A 173 4.95 1.37 -7.35
CA ALA A 173 4.19 2.10 -8.36
C ALA A 173 3.44 3.24 -7.69
N VAL A 174 4.06 4.40 -7.62
CA VAL A 174 3.50 5.64 -7.11
C VAL A 174 4.13 6.83 -7.82
N ASP A 175 3.30 7.69 -8.36
CA ASP A 175 3.67 8.94 -9.01
C ASP A 175 2.73 10.07 -8.58
N TYR A 176 2.94 11.29 -9.08
CA TYR A 176 2.07 12.43 -8.86
C TYR A 176 1.53 12.96 -10.18
N ALA A 177 0.21 13.00 -10.33
CA ALA A 177 -0.42 13.48 -11.56
C ALA A 177 -0.59 15.00 -11.50
N SER A 178 0.39 15.73 -12.03
CA SER A 178 0.34 17.21 -12.11
C SER A 178 -0.84 17.68 -12.95
N GLY A 179 -1.77 18.43 -12.35
CA GLY A 179 -2.94 18.98 -13.05
C GLY A 179 -4.24 18.20 -12.85
N SER A 180 -4.19 17.02 -12.20
CA SER A 180 -5.38 16.33 -11.70
C SER A 180 -5.66 16.72 -10.24
N SER A 181 -6.92 16.61 -9.81
CA SER A 181 -7.30 16.77 -8.41
C SER A 181 -6.94 15.55 -7.53
N SER A 182 -6.45 14.46 -8.13
CA SER A 182 -6.31 13.16 -7.48
C SER A 182 -5.02 13.02 -6.65
N GLY A 183 -4.02 13.89 -6.88
CA GLY A 183 -2.77 13.88 -6.13
C GLY A 183 -1.85 12.72 -6.51
N LEU A 184 -1.72 11.71 -5.63
CA LEU A 184 -0.88 10.54 -5.88
C LEU A 184 -1.62 9.53 -6.75
N VAL A 185 -0.90 8.96 -7.72
CA VAL A 185 -1.44 7.97 -8.68
C VAL A 185 -0.55 6.74 -8.77
N THR A 186 -1.15 5.58 -9.05
CA THR A 186 -0.39 4.35 -9.27
C THR A 186 0.03 4.31 -10.74
N ASP A 187 1.34 4.37 -10.99
CA ASP A 187 1.89 4.44 -12.36
C ASP A 187 2.64 3.16 -12.75
N TYR A 188 2.00 2.37 -13.61
CA TYR A 188 2.61 1.23 -14.29
C TYR A 188 3.13 1.60 -15.68
N THR A 189 2.55 2.60 -16.34
CA THR A 189 2.91 3.01 -17.72
C THR A 189 4.39 3.26 -17.89
N SER A 190 5.01 3.93 -16.92
CA SER A 190 6.45 4.21 -16.94
C SER A 190 7.29 2.95 -16.81
N ALA A 191 6.84 1.95 -16.07
CA ALA A 191 7.58 0.70 -15.90
C ALA A 191 7.52 -0.14 -17.17
N LEU A 192 6.35 -0.18 -17.81
CA LEU A 192 6.16 -0.85 -19.09
C LEU A 192 7.08 -0.24 -20.17
N ALA A 193 7.07 1.10 -20.30
CA ALA A 193 7.88 1.81 -21.29
C ALA A 193 9.39 1.60 -21.07
N VAL A 194 9.88 1.76 -19.84
CA VAL A 194 11.32 1.61 -19.57
C VAL A 194 11.80 0.17 -19.69
N ALA A 195 10.98 -0.81 -19.30
CA ALA A 195 11.33 -2.21 -19.47
C ALA A 195 11.47 -2.57 -20.96
N GLU A 196 10.63 -1.98 -21.81
CA GLU A 196 10.71 -2.14 -23.26
C GLU A 196 11.92 -1.41 -23.86
N ASP A 197 12.09 -0.11 -23.57
CA ASP A 197 13.15 0.73 -24.13
C ASP A 197 14.56 0.21 -23.79
N LEU A 198 14.73 -0.34 -22.59
CA LEU A 198 16.04 -0.76 -22.05
C LEU A 198 16.22 -2.28 -22.01
N GLY A 199 15.22 -3.06 -22.44
CA GLY A 199 15.27 -4.52 -22.43
C GLY A 199 15.42 -5.13 -21.03
N LEU A 200 14.82 -4.51 -20.01
CA LEU A 200 14.86 -4.99 -18.62
C LEU A 200 13.74 -5.99 -18.36
N GLY A 201 13.97 -6.92 -17.44
CA GLY A 201 12.91 -7.76 -16.90
C GLY A 201 11.89 -6.91 -16.15
N LEU A 202 10.60 -7.22 -16.28
CA LEU A 202 9.54 -6.58 -15.51
C LEU A 202 8.59 -7.61 -14.93
N VAL A 203 8.52 -7.65 -13.60
CA VAL A 203 7.70 -8.58 -12.82
C VAL A 203 6.79 -7.81 -11.87
N SER A 204 5.50 -8.13 -11.86
CA SER A 204 4.51 -7.52 -10.96
C SER A 204 4.11 -8.47 -9.83
N SER A 205 3.97 -7.95 -8.62
CA SER A 205 3.19 -8.65 -7.57
C SER A 205 1.72 -8.30 -7.72
N ALA A 206 0.85 -9.30 -7.79
CA ALA A 206 -0.59 -9.13 -7.89
C ALA A 206 -1.27 -8.93 -6.52
N SER A 207 -0.66 -9.42 -5.42
CA SER A 207 -1.26 -9.32 -4.09
C SER A 207 -0.19 -9.12 -3.00
N PRO A 208 -0.56 -8.62 -1.80
CA PRO A 208 0.39 -8.52 -0.70
C PRO A 208 0.84 -9.89 -0.17
N TYR A 209 0.08 -10.95 -0.45
CA TYR A 209 0.36 -12.32 -0.01
C TYR A 209 1.53 -12.94 -0.78
N GLU A 210 1.67 -12.60 -2.06
CA GLU A 210 2.79 -13.09 -2.89
C GLU A 210 3.98 -12.12 -2.95
N ALA A 211 3.87 -10.93 -2.36
CA ALA A 211 4.88 -9.88 -2.48
C ALA A 211 6.29 -10.33 -2.06
N GLN A 212 6.39 -11.18 -1.03
CA GLN A 212 7.68 -11.75 -0.61
C GLN A 212 8.24 -12.73 -1.66
N HIS A 213 7.40 -13.65 -2.14
CA HIS A 213 7.79 -14.65 -3.14
C HIS A 213 8.21 -13.98 -4.45
N ILE A 214 7.42 -13.04 -4.95
CA ILE A 214 7.71 -12.37 -6.22
C ILE A 214 8.93 -11.44 -6.11
N SER A 215 9.14 -10.80 -4.95
CA SER A 215 10.39 -10.06 -4.69
C SER A 215 11.62 -10.97 -4.68
N LEU A 216 11.49 -12.19 -4.14
CA LEU A 216 12.55 -13.20 -4.17
C LEU A 216 12.79 -13.73 -5.59
N PHE A 217 11.72 -14.02 -6.33
CA PHE A 217 11.79 -14.45 -7.72
C PHE A 217 12.46 -13.38 -8.60
N ALA A 218 12.11 -12.09 -8.45
CA ALA A 218 12.75 -11.01 -9.19
C ALA A 218 14.25 -10.88 -8.85
N THR A 219 14.63 -11.09 -7.59
CA THR A 219 16.03 -11.15 -7.15
C THR A 219 16.78 -12.31 -7.81
N LEU A 220 16.14 -13.46 -7.99
CA LEU A 220 16.71 -14.61 -8.69
C LEU A 220 16.78 -14.36 -10.20
N LEU A 221 15.75 -13.76 -10.79
CA LEU A 221 15.67 -13.42 -12.21
C LEU A 221 16.73 -12.39 -12.61
N ALA A 222 17.12 -11.51 -11.68
CA ALA A 222 18.22 -10.55 -11.84
C ALA A 222 19.57 -11.19 -12.23
N THR A 223 19.75 -12.49 -11.95
CA THR A 223 20.95 -13.25 -12.36
C THR A 223 20.94 -13.62 -13.85
N VAL A 224 19.77 -13.58 -14.49
CA VAL A 224 19.58 -13.84 -15.93
C VAL A 224 19.55 -12.53 -16.71
N LEU A 225 18.73 -11.57 -16.27
CA LEU A 225 18.62 -10.24 -16.84
C LEU A 225 18.32 -9.21 -15.73
N PRO A 226 18.86 -7.99 -15.80
CA PRO A 226 18.49 -6.93 -14.86
C PRO A 226 16.96 -6.77 -14.80
N THR A 227 16.40 -6.79 -13.59
CA THR A 227 14.95 -6.96 -13.38
C THR A 227 14.37 -5.85 -12.51
N ILE A 228 13.22 -5.34 -12.93
CA ILE A 228 12.34 -4.47 -12.15
C ILE A 228 11.23 -5.34 -11.54
N HIS A 229 11.11 -5.30 -10.23
CA HIS A 229 9.93 -5.78 -9.52
C HIS A 229 9.04 -4.59 -9.19
N ILE A 230 7.77 -4.62 -9.60
CA ILE A 230 6.81 -3.55 -9.36
C ILE A 230 5.59 -4.03 -8.58
N TYR A 231 5.07 -3.18 -7.73
CA TYR A 231 3.82 -3.41 -7.00
C TYR A 231 3.16 -2.08 -6.65
N ASP A 232 1.84 -2.08 -6.45
CA ASP A 232 1.08 -0.87 -6.10
C ASP A 232 1.62 -0.22 -4.81
N GLY A 233 2.04 1.04 -4.92
CA GLY A 233 2.60 1.79 -3.82
C GLY A 233 1.54 2.45 -2.94
N ILE A 234 0.39 2.83 -3.49
CA ILE A 234 -0.56 3.71 -2.79
C ILE A 234 -1.45 2.92 -1.82
N LYS A 235 -1.94 1.77 -2.24
CA LYS A 235 -2.87 0.90 -1.53
C LYS A 235 -2.11 -0.29 -0.96
N VAL A 236 -1.68 -1.22 -1.81
CA VAL A 236 -1.19 -2.55 -1.38
C VAL A 236 0.15 -2.47 -0.63
N GLY A 237 1.02 -1.54 -1.00
CA GLY A 237 2.30 -1.33 -0.33
C GLY A 237 2.16 -1.08 1.19
N ARG A 238 1.04 -0.47 1.63
CA ARG A 238 0.84 0.03 3.00
C ARG A 238 -0.26 -0.69 3.77
N ASP A 239 -1.11 -1.46 3.08
CA ASP A 239 -2.15 -2.23 3.74
C ASP A 239 -1.57 -3.27 4.69
N THR A 240 -2.10 -3.32 5.91
CA THR A 240 -1.73 -4.36 6.87
C THR A 240 -2.60 -5.59 6.64
N VAL A 241 -1.97 -6.70 6.29
CA VAL A 241 -2.60 -8.01 6.05
C VAL A 241 -1.94 -9.09 6.90
N ARG A 242 -2.68 -10.19 7.16
CA ARG A 242 -2.11 -11.41 7.73
C ARG A 242 -1.62 -12.33 6.62
N VAL A 243 -0.30 -12.54 6.53
CA VAL A 243 0.31 -13.46 5.56
C VAL A 243 0.76 -14.72 6.29
N ILE A 244 0.40 -15.89 5.76
CA ILE A 244 0.53 -17.18 6.46
C ILE A 244 1.90 -17.82 6.23
N ASP A 245 2.40 -17.70 5.01
CA ASP A 245 3.54 -18.40 4.42
C ASP A 245 4.79 -17.52 4.30
N VAL A 246 4.88 -16.45 5.10
CA VAL A 246 6.07 -15.59 5.15
C VAL A 246 7.30 -16.41 5.55
N LEU A 247 8.27 -16.48 4.65
CA LEU A 247 9.56 -17.10 4.88
C LEU A 247 10.35 -16.29 5.92
N ASP A 248 10.94 -16.98 6.88
CA ASP A 248 11.93 -16.39 7.76
C ASP A 248 13.27 -16.20 7.01
N GLN A 249 14.25 -15.62 7.69
CA GLN A 249 15.57 -15.40 7.10
C GLN A 249 16.24 -16.70 6.60
N ALA A 250 16.08 -17.80 7.34
CA ALA A 250 16.71 -19.07 6.98
C ALA A 250 16.05 -19.67 5.73
N GLY A 251 14.71 -19.59 5.65
CA GLY A 251 13.91 -19.97 4.49
C GLY A 251 14.29 -19.16 3.25
N LEU A 252 14.35 -17.83 3.36
CA LEU A 252 14.78 -16.95 2.26
C LEU A 252 16.15 -17.35 1.71
N LYS A 253 17.12 -17.59 2.61
CA LYS A 253 18.46 -18.03 2.22
C LYS A 253 18.46 -19.41 1.56
N GLY A 254 17.70 -20.35 2.12
CA GLY A 254 17.57 -21.72 1.63
C GLY A 254 17.07 -21.74 0.19
N VAL A 255 15.92 -21.10 -0.04
CA VAL A 255 15.28 -21.00 -1.36
C VAL A 255 16.21 -20.28 -2.34
N TYR A 256 16.79 -19.14 -1.94
CA TYR A 256 17.72 -18.40 -2.79
C TYR A 256 18.90 -19.28 -3.24
N THR A 257 19.49 -20.04 -2.32
CA THR A 257 20.65 -20.90 -2.60
C THR A 257 20.29 -22.09 -3.48
N ALA A 258 19.15 -22.74 -3.20
CA ALA A 258 18.66 -23.89 -3.95
C ALA A 258 18.35 -23.50 -5.42
N VAL A 259 17.58 -22.44 -5.61
CA VAL A 259 17.20 -21.99 -6.96
C VAL A 259 18.42 -21.43 -7.72
N SER A 260 19.31 -20.66 -7.06
CA SER A 260 20.55 -20.18 -7.70
C SER A 260 21.43 -21.31 -8.27
N LYS A 261 21.44 -22.47 -7.60
CA LYS A 261 22.18 -23.64 -8.07
C LYS A 261 21.57 -24.23 -9.35
N GLU A 262 20.24 -24.29 -9.43
CA GLU A 262 19.54 -24.73 -10.64
C GLU A 262 19.74 -23.72 -11.79
N ILE A 263 19.72 -22.41 -11.50
CA ILE A 263 19.99 -21.37 -12.50
C ILE A 263 21.39 -21.53 -13.10
N ALA A 264 22.40 -21.82 -12.27
CA ALA A 264 23.77 -22.08 -12.74
C ALA A 264 23.89 -23.31 -13.66
N ALA A 265 22.94 -24.25 -13.61
CA ALA A 265 22.88 -25.40 -14.51
C ALA A 265 22.21 -25.09 -15.86
N ILE A 266 21.51 -23.95 -15.98
CA ILE A 266 20.85 -23.55 -17.22
C ILE A 266 21.89 -23.29 -18.32
N SER A 267 21.60 -23.79 -19.52
CA SER A 267 22.48 -23.62 -20.68
C SER A 267 22.72 -22.14 -20.99
N LYS A 268 23.99 -21.74 -21.09
CA LYS A 268 24.36 -20.37 -21.49
C LYS A 268 23.79 -19.96 -22.86
N LYS A 269 23.54 -20.94 -23.74
CA LYS A 269 22.99 -20.74 -25.10
C LYS A 269 21.47 -20.62 -25.14
N ALA A 270 20.76 -20.90 -24.04
CA ALA A 270 19.32 -20.71 -24.01
C ALA A 270 19.00 -19.22 -24.19
N ASP A 271 17.94 -18.96 -24.94
CA ASP A 271 17.32 -17.65 -25.07
C ASP A 271 16.74 -17.18 -23.72
N VAL A 272 16.41 -15.90 -23.64
CA VAL A 272 15.96 -15.29 -22.38
C VAL A 272 14.62 -15.88 -21.94
N ASP A 273 13.70 -16.13 -22.88
CA ASP A 273 12.35 -16.62 -22.60
C ASP A 273 12.40 -18.03 -22.00
N SER A 274 13.21 -18.90 -22.58
CA SER A 274 13.48 -20.24 -22.02
C SER A 274 14.12 -20.18 -20.62
N LYS A 275 15.02 -19.22 -20.39
CA LYS A 275 15.67 -19.05 -19.07
C LYS A 275 14.67 -18.60 -18.02
N VAL A 276 13.80 -17.63 -18.32
CA VAL A 276 12.78 -17.13 -17.39
C VAL A 276 11.82 -18.26 -16.97
N GLN A 277 11.35 -19.05 -17.93
CA GLN A 277 10.48 -20.21 -17.64
C GLN A 277 11.18 -21.25 -16.76
N GLN A 278 12.46 -21.55 -17.01
CA GLN A 278 13.23 -22.50 -16.18
C GLN A 278 13.47 -21.97 -14.77
N VAL A 279 13.76 -20.67 -14.61
CA VAL A 279 13.92 -20.02 -13.30
C VAL A 279 12.60 -20.11 -12.53
N LEU A 280 11.47 -19.77 -13.17
CA LEU A 280 10.15 -19.84 -12.53
C LEU A 280 9.78 -21.27 -12.15
N LYS A 281 10.09 -22.24 -13.01
CA LYS A 281 9.89 -23.66 -12.70
C LYS A 281 10.71 -24.09 -11.47
N ALA A 282 12.00 -23.78 -11.43
CA ALA A 282 12.86 -24.12 -10.29
C ALA A 282 12.39 -23.43 -9.00
N PHE A 283 11.92 -22.19 -9.11
CA PHE A 283 11.34 -21.44 -8.01
C PHE A 283 10.06 -22.09 -7.46
N ASN A 284 9.15 -22.49 -8.35
CA ASN A 284 7.92 -23.21 -8.01
C ASN A 284 8.20 -24.57 -7.36
N ASP A 285 9.15 -25.33 -7.92
CA ASP A 285 9.53 -26.65 -7.41
C ASP A 285 10.08 -26.56 -5.96
N GLU A 286 10.85 -25.51 -5.65
CA GLU A 286 11.42 -25.29 -4.31
C GLU A 286 10.37 -24.79 -3.30
N LEU A 287 9.49 -23.87 -3.70
CA LEU A 287 8.46 -23.32 -2.80
C LEU A 287 7.20 -24.18 -2.71
N GLY A 288 7.02 -25.15 -3.60
CA GLY A 288 5.76 -25.88 -3.75
C GLY A 288 4.61 -25.00 -4.24
N THR A 289 4.93 -23.97 -5.04
CA THR A 289 3.97 -23.03 -5.62
C THR A 289 3.74 -23.35 -7.10
N ALA A 290 2.77 -22.69 -7.72
CA ALA A 290 2.40 -22.89 -9.12
C ALA A 290 2.20 -21.54 -9.82
N TYR A 291 3.17 -20.64 -9.65
CA TYR A 291 3.15 -19.35 -10.31
C TYR A 291 3.44 -19.52 -11.81
N ASP A 292 2.66 -18.87 -12.66
CA ASP A 292 2.91 -18.79 -14.09
C ASP A 292 3.29 -17.36 -14.52
N LEU A 293 3.84 -17.22 -15.74
CA LEU A 293 4.12 -15.92 -16.36
C LEU A 293 2.82 -15.16 -16.64
N PHE A 294 1.80 -15.90 -17.08
CA PHE A 294 0.45 -15.44 -17.40
C PHE A 294 -0.54 -16.38 -16.71
N GLU A 295 -1.27 -15.87 -15.72
CA GLU A 295 -2.18 -16.70 -14.93
C GLU A 295 -3.64 -16.50 -15.36
N TYR A 296 -4.26 -17.57 -15.83
CA TYR A 296 -5.68 -17.56 -16.18
C TYR A 296 -6.56 -17.87 -14.97
N GLN A 297 -7.61 -17.06 -14.76
CA GLN A 297 -8.65 -17.31 -13.76
C GLN A 297 -10.03 -16.97 -14.32
N GLY A 298 -11.04 -17.79 -14.02
CA GLY A 298 -12.43 -17.58 -14.45
C GLY A 298 -13.07 -18.83 -15.03
N HIS A 299 -14.02 -18.64 -15.93
CA HIS A 299 -14.81 -19.73 -16.51
C HIS A 299 -13.92 -20.70 -17.32
N GLU A 300 -14.19 -22.01 -17.33
CA GLU A 300 -13.38 -22.97 -18.10
C GLU A 300 -13.48 -22.76 -19.62
N THR A 301 -14.62 -22.22 -20.08
CA THR A 301 -14.89 -21.90 -21.48
C THR A 301 -15.36 -20.44 -21.62
N PRO A 302 -14.47 -19.44 -21.45
CA PRO A 302 -14.85 -18.04 -21.51
C PRO A 302 -15.20 -17.63 -22.96
N ASP A 303 -16.14 -16.71 -23.11
CA ASP A 303 -16.38 -15.95 -24.34
C ASP A 303 -15.48 -14.69 -24.36
N THR A 304 -15.29 -14.05 -23.19
CA THR A 304 -14.48 -12.84 -23.02
C THR A 304 -13.38 -13.06 -21.99
N VAL A 305 -12.14 -12.68 -22.32
CA VAL A 305 -11.00 -12.68 -21.40
C VAL A 305 -10.44 -11.26 -21.26
N LEU A 306 -10.25 -10.81 -20.02
CA LEU A 306 -9.62 -9.53 -19.70
C LEU A 306 -8.15 -9.74 -19.32
N VAL A 307 -7.23 -9.16 -20.08
CA VAL A 307 -5.78 -9.16 -19.79
C VAL A 307 -5.45 -7.95 -18.94
N VAL A 308 -4.81 -8.18 -17.79
CA VAL A 308 -4.54 -7.17 -16.78
C VAL A 308 -3.08 -7.22 -16.35
N PHE A 309 -2.49 -6.06 -16.11
CA PHE A 309 -1.18 -5.90 -15.49
C PHE A 309 -1.31 -4.94 -14.31
N GLY A 310 -0.60 -5.23 -13.22
CA GLY A 310 -0.62 -4.42 -12.00
C GLY A 310 -0.89 -5.28 -10.76
N THR A 311 -1.26 -4.62 -9.68
CA THR A 311 -1.51 -5.29 -8.40
C THR A 311 -3.00 -5.31 -8.10
N VAL A 312 -3.58 -4.13 -7.84
CA VAL A 312 -5.00 -4.01 -7.47
C VAL A 312 -5.90 -4.41 -8.63
N GLU A 313 -5.54 -4.02 -9.85
CA GLU A 313 -6.23 -4.36 -11.10
C GLU A 313 -6.29 -5.87 -11.29
N ALA A 314 -5.15 -6.55 -11.14
CA ALA A 314 -5.05 -7.99 -11.31
C ALA A 314 -5.87 -8.76 -10.27
N ALA A 315 -5.77 -8.37 -9.00
CA ALA A 315 -6.45 -9.07 -7.91
C ALA A 315 -7.98 -8.82 -7.93
N LEU A 316 -8.43 -7.59 -8.21
CA LEU A 316 -9.86 -7.29 -8.35
C LEU A 316 -10.47 -7.99 -9.57
N ALA A 317 -9.81 -7.91 -10.74
CA ALA A 317 -10.28 -8.56 -11.95
C ALA A 317 -10.46 -10.07 -11.74
N SER A 318 -9.47 -10.72 -11.13
CA SER A 318 -9.50 -12.15 -10.84
C SER A 318 -10.67 -12.54 -9.93
N GLN A 319 -10.87 -11.81 -8.82
CA GLN A 319 -11.97 -12.09 -7.89
C GLN A 319 -13.34 -11.84 -8.50
N VAL A 320 -13.50 -10.74 -9.25
CA VAL A 320 -14.76 -10.40 -9.93
C VAL A 320 -15.07 -11.43 -11.01
N ALA A 321 -14.10 -11.82 -11.83
CA ALA A 321 -14.28 -12.83 -12.86
C ALA A 321 -14.62 -14.20 -12.28
N ALA A 322 -13.95 -14.63 -11.20
CA ALA A 322 -14.31 -15.85 -10.49
C ALA A 322 -15.76 -15.80 -9.99
N LYS A 323 -16.18 -14.67 -9.41
CA LYS A 323 -17.53 -14.51 -8.88
C LYS A 323 -18.60 -14.46 -9.96
N LEU A 324 -18.34 -13.80 -11.09
CA LEU A 324 -19.21 -13.78 -12.26
C LEU A 324 -19.27 -15.14 -12.95
N SER A 325 -18.17 -15.91 -12.94
CA SER A 325 -18.16 -17.28 -13.44
C SER A 325 -19.02 -18.21 -12.59
N GLU A 326 -19.02 -18.06 -11.26
CA GLU A 326 -19.94 -18.79 -10.37
C GLU A 326 -21.42 -18.51 -10.70
N SER A 327 -21.74 -17.30 -11.16
CA SER A 327 -23.11 -16.92 -11.58
C SER A 327 -23.43 -17.33 -13.03
N GLY A 328 -22.52 -18.01 -13.72
CA GLY A 328 -22.71 -18.54 -15.08
C GLY A 328 -22.24 -17.61 -16.20
N SER A 329 -21.61 -16.48 -15.88
CA SER A 329 -21.03 -15.58 -16.87
C SER A 329 -19.77 -16.18 -17.46
N LYS A 330 -19.65 -16.20 -18.79
CA LYS A 330 -18.51 -16.79 -19.50
C LYS A 330 -17.35 -15.80 -19.62
N VAL A 331 -16.84 -15.36 -18.47
CA VAL A 331 -15.74 -14.40 -18.39
C VAL A 331 -14.50 -15.02 -17.75
N GLY A 332 -13.34 -14.54 -18.16
CA GLY A 332 -12.05 -14.90 -17.57
C GLY A 332 -11.09 -13.73 -17.54
N VAL A 333 -9.97 -13.92 -16.84
CA VAL A 333 -8.90 -12.93 -16.67
C VAL A 333 -7.57 -13.60 -16.90
N ILE A 334 -6.65 -12.90 -17.54
CA ILE A 334 -5.23 -13.22 -17.53
C ILE A 334 -4.48 -12.15 -16.76
N ASN A 335 -3.90 -12.53 -15.64
CA ASN A 335 -2.95 -11.71 -14.90
C ASN A 335 -1.56 -11.86 -15.51
N VAL A 336 -0.99 -10.75 -15.97
CA VAL A 336 0.39 -10.68 -16.49
C VAL A 336 1.34 -10.48 -15.32
N ARG A 337 1.97 -11.56 -14.85
CA ARG A 337 2.98 -11.49 -13.78
C ARG A 337 4.34 -11.06 -14.33
N VAL A 338 4.80 -11.70 -15.40
CA VAL A 338 6.05 -11.34 -16.07
C VAL A 338 5.71 -10.67 -17.39
N TYR A 339 5.87 -9.34 -17.43
CA TYR A 339 5.60 -8.53 -18.63
C TYR A 339 6.79 -8.49 -19.58
N ARG A 340 8.02 -8.47 -19.05
CA ARG A 340 9.25 -8.56 -19.84
C ARG A 340 10.19 -9.63 -19.27
N PRO A 341 10.74 -10.54 -20.11
CA PRO A 341 10.36 -10.72 -21.52
C PRO A 341 8.90 -11.18 -21.69
N PHE A 342 8.23 -10.74 -22.75
CA PHE A 342 6.86 -11.14 -23.04
C PHE A 342 6.87 -12.45 -23.83
N VAL A 343 6.75 -13.57 -23.12
CA VAL A 343 6.85 -14.91 -23.74
C VAL A 343 5.53 -15.24 -24.47
N GLU A 344 5.49 -14.98 -25.77
CA GLU A 344 4.28 -15.09 -26.60
C GLU A 344 3.65 -16.49 -26.54
N GLU A 345 4.45 -17.55 -26.60
CA GLU A 345 3.94 -18.93 -26.56
C GLU A 345 3.26 -19.24 -25.22
N ALA A 346 3.80 -18.72 -24.11
CA ALA A 346 3.22 -18.89 -22.78
C ALA A 346 1.91 -18.11 -22.67
N PHE A 347 1.85 -16.89 -23.22
CA PHE A 347 0.63 -16.09 -23.25
C PHE A 347 -0.48 -16.77 -24.06
N ILE A 348 -0.16 -17.22 -25.28
CA ILE A 348 -1.08 -17.95 -26.15
C ILE A 348 -1.54 -19.25 -25.45
N ALA A 349 -0.65 -19.96 -24.76
CA ALA A 349 -0.98 -21.18 -24.04
C ALA A 349 -1.98 -20.92 -22.89
N ALA A 350 -1.81 -19.83 -22.15
CA ALA A 350 -2.69 -19.44 -21.04
C ALA A 350 -4.12 -19.07 -21.49
N LEU A 351 -4.31 -18.59 -22.72
CA LEU A 351 -5.63 -18.26 -23.26
C LEU A 351 -6.47 -19.52 -23.55
N PRO A 352 -7.70 -19.65 -23.01
CA PRO A 352 -8.60 -20.74 -23.37
C PRO A 352 -9.03 -20.69 -24.83
N ALA A 353 -9.14 -21.87 -25.48
CA ALA A 353 -9.47 -21.97 -26.91
C ALA A 353 -10.87 -21.46 -27.29
N SER A 354 -11.79 -21.33 -26.32
CA SER A 354 -13.16 -20.85 -26.56
C SER A 354 -13.30 -19.34 -26.66
N VAL A 355 -12.24 -18.59 -26.30
CA VAL A 355 -12.30 -17.13 -26.24
C VAL A 355 -12.68 -16.55 -27.60
N LYS A 356 -13.50 -15.50 -27.58
CA LYS A 356 -13.93 -14.74 -28.77
C LYS A 356 -13.44 -13.30 -28.70
N THR A 357 -13.47 -12.73 -27.50
CA THR A 357 -13.03 -11.36 -27.24
C THR A 357 -11.90 -11.35 -26.22
N VAL A 358 -10.78 -10.73 -26.57
CA VAL A 358 -9.68 -10.41 -25.65
C VAL A 358 -9.71 -8.91 -25.39
N ALA A 359 -10.10 -8.51 -24.19
CA ALA A 359 -10.02 -7.13 -23.75
C ALA A 359 -8.73 -6.91 -22.97
N VAL A 360 -8.09 -5.77 -23.13
CA VAL A 360 -6.90 -5.39 -22.39
C VAL A 360 -7.25 -4.22 -21.49
N LEU A 361 -7.01 -4.36 -20.18
CA LEU A 361 -7.12 -3.24 -19.24
C LEU A 361 -5.83 -2.42 -19.32
N GLY A 362 -5.83 -1.43 -20.20
CA GLY A 362 -4.64 -0.69 -20.60
C GLY A 362 -4.47 0.63 -19.87
N GLN A 363 -3.50 0.74 -18.97
CA GLN A 363 -3.21 2.03 -18.33
C GLN A 363 -2.59 3.01 -19.34
N VAL A 364 -3.06 4.26 -19.33
CA VAL A 364 -2.51 5.39 -20.10
C VAL A 364 -2.27 6.59 -19.17
N GLN A 365 -1.56 7.62 -19.64
CA GLN A 365 -1.04 8.67 -18.76
C GLN A 365 -2.13 9.43 -18.00
N ASP A 366 -3.21 9.78 -18.69
CA ASP A 366 -4.29 10.62 -18.16
C ASP A 366 -5.62 10.39 -18.90
N ALA A 367 -6.66 11.09 -18.44
CA ALA A 367 -8.01 11.00 -19.02
C ALA A 367 -8.09 11.51 -20.47
N SER A 368 -7.17 12.36 -20.93
CA SER A 368 -7.14 12.84 -22.31
C SER A 368 -6.70 11.73 -23.27
N GLU A 369 -5.69 10.94 -22.86
CA GLU A 369 -5.24 9.76 -23.60
C GLU A 369 -6.29 8.64 -23.60
N VAL A 370 -7.12 8.52 -22.56
CA VAL A 370 -8.26 7.59 -22.56
C VAL A 370 -9.23 7.92 -23.69
N ALA A 371 -9.57 9.21 -23.86
CA ALA A 371 -10.51 9.67 -24.88
C ALA A 371 -9.94 9.64 -26.31
N ASP A 372 -8.62 9.75 -26.48
CA ASP A 372 -7.97 9.77 -27.79
C ASP A 372 -7.92 8.37 -28.41
N LYS A 373 -8.65 8.14 -29.52
CA LYS A 373 -8.68 6.85 -30.21
C LYS A 373 -7.38 6.47 -30.91
N SER A 374 -6.47 7.42 -31.11
CA SER A 374 -5.16 7.17 -31.73
C SER A 374 -4.13 6.61 -30.75
N VAL A 375 -4.30 6.90 -29.45
CA VAL A 375 -3.44 6.38 -28.39
C VAL A 375 -3.87 4.96 -28.03
N ARG A 376 -2.87 4.08 -27.91
CA ARG A 376 -3.01 2.68 -27.46
C ARG A 376 -2.16 2.46 -26.22
N SER A 377 -2.63 1.61 -25.32
CA SER A 377 -1.81 1.20 -24.17
C SER A 377 -0.67 0.27 -24.61
N ALA A 378 0.45 0.29 -23.88
CA ALA A 378 1.62 -0.56 -24.19
C ALA A 378 1.26 -2.05 -24.15
N LEU A 379 0.55 -2.47 -23.09
CA LEU A 379 0.08 -3.84 -22.94
C LEU A 379 -0.83 -4.29 -24.10
N PHE A 380 -1.67 -3.40 -24.63
CA PHE A 380 -2.50 -3.72 -25.80
C PHE A 380 -1.65 -3.97 -27.05
N GLY A 381 -0.57 -3.21 -27.23
CA GLY A 381 0.39 -3.43 -28.31
C GLY A 381 0.96 -4.84 -28.29
N ASP A 382 1.47 -5.28 -27.14
CA ASP A 382 2.07 -6.62 -26.98
C ASP A 382 1.04 -7.75 -27.15
N VAL A 383 -0.14 -7.62 -26.54
CA VAL A 383 -1.21 -8.62 -26.67
C VAL A 383 -1.64 -8.76 -28.13
N THR A 384 -1.75 -7.63 -28.84
CA THR A 384 -2.11 -7.64 -30.27
C THR A 384 -1.01 -8.29 -31.10
N ALA A 385 0.27 -7.98 -30.83
CA ALA A 385 1.40 -8.56 -31.52
C ALA A 385 1.47 -10.09 -31.33
N ALA A 386 1.36 -10.57 -30.09
CA ALA A 386 1.38 -12.00 -29.76
C ALA A 386 0.23 -12.78 -30.42
N LEU A 387 -0.94 -12.16 -30.60
CA LEU A 387 -2.10 -12.81 -31.20
C LEU A 387 -2.17 -12.68 -32.73
N ALA A 388 -1.44 -11.74 -33.33
CA ALA A 388 -1.55 -11.43 -34.76
C ALA A 388 -1.24 -12.61 -35.68
N PHE A 389 -0.31 -13.48 -35.28
CA PHE A 389 0.15 -14.63 -36.07
C PHE A 389 -0.21 -15.99 -35.43
N SER A 390 -1.10 -15.99 -34.44
CA SER A 390 -1.49 -17.23 -33.76
C SER A 390 -2.52 -18.01 -34.58
N ASP A 391 -2.18 -19.24 -34.97
CA ASP A 391 -3.10 -20.18 -35.63
C ASP A 391 -4.09 -20.86 -34.66
N LYS A 392 -3.98 -20.58 -33.35
CA LYS A 392 -4.78 -21.24 -32.30
C LYS A 392 -6.27 -20.88 -32.38
N PHE A 393 -6.61 -19.70 -32.90
CA PHE A 393 -7.97 -19.16 -32.83
C PHE A 393 -8.57 -18.96 -34.23
N SER A 394 -9.68 -19.65 -34.50
CA SER A 394 -10.43 -19.54 -35.75
C SER A 394 -11.94 -19.54 -35.47
N PRO A 395 -12.70 -18.47 -35.81
CA PRO A 395 -12.30 -17.24 -36.51
C PRO A 395 -11.41 -16.30 -35.68
N THR A 396 -10.86 -15.26 -36.33
CA THR A 396 -10.00 -14.24 -35.69
C THR A 396 -10.68 -13.59 -34.49
N LEU A 397 -9.93 -13.46 -33.39
CA LEU A 397 -10.39 -12.87 -32.14
C LEU A 397 -10.66 -11.36 -32.28
N SER A 398 -11.66 -10.87 -31.54
CA SER A 398 -11.84 -9.43 -31.34
C SER A 398 -10.93 -8.96 -30.21
N ILE A 399 -9.98 -8.05 -30.48
CA ILE A 399 -9.08 -7.49 -29.47
C ILE A 399 -9.48 -6.04 -29.18
N VAL A 400 -9.72 -5.71 -27.91
CA VAL A 400 -10.22 -4.40 -27.47
C VAL A 400 -9.30 -3.78 -26.42
N ASP A 401 -8.94 -2.51 -26.60
CA ASP A 401 -8.17 -1.72 -25.63
C ASP A 401 -9.13 -0.97 -24.71
N SER A 402 -9.32 -1.47 -23.49
CA SER A 402 -10.11 -0.82 -22.44
C SER A 402 -9.20 0.06 -21.61
N LYS A 403 -9.01 1.30 -22.09
CA LYS A 403 -8.05 2.23 -21.50
C LYS A 403 -8.55 2.84 -20.20
N TYR A 404 -7.64 3.04 -19.25
CA TYR A 404 -7.90 3.77 -18.02
C TYR A 404 -6.74 4.70 -17.66
N ALA A 405 -7.06 5.81 -17.00
CA ALA A 405 -6.08 6.80 -16.58
C ALA A 405 -5.43 6.40 -15.24
N ARG A 406 -4.22 6.89 -14.94
CA ARG A 406 -3.50 6.57 -13.69
C ARG A 406 -4.24 6.99 -12.43
N GLU A 407 -5.09 8.02 -12.53
CA GLU A 407 -5.93 8.53 -11.44
C GLU A 407 -7.12 7.62 -11.12
N GLN A 408 -7.50 6.72 -12.04
CA GLN A 408 -8.69 5.91 -11.87
C GLN A 408 -8.45 4.81 -10.83
N SER A 409 -9.30 4.78 -9.81
CA SER A 409 -9.35 3.70 -8.83
C SER A 409 -10.43 2.69 -9.17
N PHE A 410 -10.07 1.41 -9.14
CA PHE A 410 -11.03 0.32 -9.35
C PHE A 410 -11.67 -0.15 -8.05
N THR A 411 -12.97 -0.42 -8.14
CA THR A 411 -13.78 -1.15 -7.16
C THR A 411 -14.32 -2.43 -7.81
N PRO A 412 -14.79 -3.41 -7.02
CA PRO A 412 -15.42 -4.61 -7.57
C PRO A 412 -16.56 -4.30 -8.56
N GLU A 413 -17.39 -3.32 -8.25
CA GLU A 413 -18.51 -2.87 -9.09
C GLU A 413 -18.04 -2.25 -10.40
N SER A 414 -16.98 -1.43 -10.37
CA SER A 414 -16.39 -0.84 -11.59
C SER A 414 -15.86 -1.90 -12.56
N ILE A 415 -15.25 -2.97 -12.05
CA ILE A 415 -14.74 -4.09 -12.85
C ILE A 415 -15.89 -4.97 -13.36
N ALA A 416 -16.93 -5.19 -12.56
CA ALA A 416 -18.12 -5.92 -13.02
C ALA A 416 -18.81 -5.17 -14.17
N THR A 417 -18.89 -3.84 -14.06
CA THR A 417 -19.38 -2.95 -15.11
C THR A 417 -18.50 -3.00 -16.36
N LEU A 418 -17.18 -3.10 -16.21
CA LEU A 418 -16.29 -3.31 -17.35
C LEU A 418 -16.59 -4.64 -18.08
N PHE A 419 -16.81 -5.72 -17.34
CA PHE A 419 -17.19 -7.01 -17.95
C PHE A 419 -18.53 -6.95 -18.69
N SER A 420 -19.54 -6.26 -18.15
CA SER A 420 -20.84 -6.12 -18.81
C SER A 420 -20.74 -5.28 -20.10
N GLN A 421 -19.94 -4.21 -20.09
CA GLN A 421 -19.68 -3.38 -21.28
C GLN A 421 -18.97 -4.16 -22.40
N LEU A 422 -18.15 -5.14 -22.04
CA LEU A 422 -17.45 -6.00 -22.98
C LEU A 422 -18.33 -7.13 -23.54
N ASP A 423 -19.47 -7.43 -22.91
CA ASP A 423 -20.43 -8.39 -23.45
C ASP A 423 -21.31 -7.74 -24.52
N THR A 424 -21.03 -8.06 -25.78
CA THR A 424 -21.80 -7.61 -26.96
C THR A 424 -23.30 -7.97 -26.91
N LYS A 425 -23.74 -8.87 -26.02
CA LYS A 425 -25.17 -9.21 -25.83
C LYS A 425 -25.87 -8.35 -24.78
N ALA A 426 -25.12 -7.67 -23.91
CA ALA A 426 -25.64 -6.88 -22.78
C ALA A 426 -25.80 -5.39 -23.11
N VAL A 427 -26.03 -5.04 -24.39
CA VAL A 427 -26.30 -3.65 -24.81
C VAL A 427 -27.79 -3.36 -24.62
N SER A 428 -28.25 -3.34 -23.38
CA SER A 428 -29.46 -2.63 -22.97
C SER A 428 -29.40 -2.37 -21.47
N ASP A 429 -29.38 -1.10 -21.14
CA ASP A 429 -29.41 -0.50 -19.81
C ASP A 429 -28.11 -0.58 -19.00
N SER A 430 -27.61 0.62 -18.68
CA SER A 430 -26.61 0.93 -17.66
C SER A 430 -27.17 0.58 -16.27
N GLU A 431 -27.50 -0.68 -16.03
CA GLU A 431 -27.83 -1.16 -14.71
C GLU A 431 -26.53 -1.29 -13.91
N GLU A 432 -26.48 -0.65 -12.75
CA GLU A 432 -25.39 -0.81 -11.79
C GLU A 432 -25.28 -2.29 -11.42
N VAL A 433 -24.19 -2.93 -11.85
CA VAL A 433 -23.95 -4.34 -11.54
C VAL A 433 -23.44 -4.43 -10.10
N SER A 434 -24.35 -4.63 -9.16
CA SER A 434 -23.99 -4.86 -7.77
C SER A 434 -23.27 -6.21 -7.63
N ILE A 435 -21.99 -6.19 -7.24
CA ILE A 435 -21.23 -7.41 -6.97
C ILE A 435 -20.64 -7.38 -5.56
N GLN A 436 -20.91 -8.44 -4.79
CA GLN A 436 -20.34 -8.61 -3.45
C GLN A 436 -19.27 -9.71 -3.48
N LEU A 437 -18.01 -9.30 -3.38
CA LEU A 437 -16.88 -10.24 -3.25
C LEU A 437 -16.87 -10.90 -1.87
N LEU A 438 -17.21 -10.15 -0.83
CA LEU A 438 -17.37 -10.65 0.53
C LEU A 438 -18.84 -10.98 0.76
N ALA A 439 -19.14 -12.25 1.04
CA ALA A 439 -20.51 -12.64 1.32
C ALA A 439 -21.03 -11.98 2.62
N PRO A 440 -22.31 -11.56 2.66
CA PRO A 440 -22.91 -10.93 3.84
C PRO A 440 -22.70 -11.75 5.12
N GLY A 441 -22.31 -11.08 6.20
CA GLY A 441 -22.09 -11.70 7.52
C GLY A 441 -20.84 -12.57 7.63
N LYS A 442 -20.00 -12.67 6.58
CA LYS A 442 -18.71 -13.40 6.66
C LYS A 442 -17.53 -12.49 7.05
N ALA A 443 -17.66 -11.20 6.82
CA ALA A 443 -16.69 -10.18 7.20
C ALA A 443 -17.43 -9.00 7.84
N GLU A 444 -16.90 -8.51 8.95
CA GLU A 444 -17.32 -7.26 9.56
C GLU A 444 -16.49 -6.14 8.94
N GLN A 445 -17.14 -5.04 8.55
CA GLN A 445 -16.54 -3.93 7.81
C GLN A 445 -16.78 -2.62 8.56
N TYR A 446 -15.71 -1.88 8.82
CA TYR A 446 -15.76 -0.64 9.60
C TYR A 446 -15.00 0.47 8.87
N THR A 447 -15.59 1.66 8.79
CA THR A 447 -14.95 2.86 8.22
C THR A 447 -14.78 3.92 9.31
N PHE A 448 -13.61 4.54 9.36
CA PHE A 448 -13.28 5.63 10.29
C PHE A 448 -12.86 6.84 9.50
N TRP A 449 -13.46 7.98 9.78
CA TRP A 449 -13.21 9.26 9.13
C TRP A 449 -12.80 10.25 10.20
N ASP A 450 -11.60 10.80 10.11
CA ASP A 450 -11.12 11.76 11.09
C ASP A 450 -10.32 12.89 10.41
N LEU A 451 -10.15 14.00 11.12
CA LEU A 451 -9.26 15.07 10.67
C LEU A 451 -7.83 14.80 11.12
N ASP A 452 -6.85 15.32 10.38
CA ASP A 452 -5.42 15.16 10.67
C ASP A 452 -5.01 15.60 12.08
N GLU A 453 -5.68 16.63 12.61
CA GLU A 453 -5.45 17.22 13.93
C GLU A 453 -6.08 16.43 15.08
N SER A 454 -6.90 15.41 14.79
CA SER A 454 -7.60 14.67 15.81
C SER A 454 -6.65 13.84 16.67
N VAL A 455 -6.78 14.00 17.99
CA VAL A 455 -6.05 13.20 18.99
C VAL A 455 -6.37 11.70 18.84
N ALA A 456 -7.57 11.35 18.39
CA ALA A 456 -8.03 9.97 18.27
C ALA A 456 -7.65 9.28 16.94
N ARG A 457 -6.84 9.92 16.09
CA ARG A 457 -6.48 9.42 14.76
C ARG A 457 -5.82 8.03 14.74
N SER A 458 -5.13 7.65 15.81
CA SER A 458 -4.45 6.35 15.91
C SER A 458 -5.36 5.22 16.41
N ALA A 459 -6.61 5.53 16.82
CA ALA A 459 -7.56 4.55 17.31
C ALA A 459 -7.85 3.42 16.30
N PRO A 460 -8.04 3.65 14.99
CA PRO A 460 -8.29 2.56 14.03
C PRO A 460 -7.14 1.54 13.97
N ALA A 461 -5.89 2.02 14.04
CA ALA A 461 -4.72 1.15 14.06
C ALA A 461 -4.60 0.35 15.37
N ALA A 462 -4.89 0.98 16.52
CA ALA A 462 -4.94 0.30 17.81
C ALA A 462 -6.07 -0.76 17.88
N ILE A 463 -7.27 -0.42 17.40
CA ILE A 463 -8.41 -1.34 17.27
C ILE A 463 -8.04 -2.52 16.37
N SER A 464 -7.42 -2.25 15.23
CA SER A 464 -6.98 -3.30 14.31
C SER A 464 -5.96 -4.22 14.96
N LYS A 465 -5.00 -3.68 15.70
CA LYS A 465 -4.02 -4.47 16.47
C LYS A 465 -4.72 -5.30 17.56
N PHE A 466 -5.71 -4.75 18.23
CA PHE A 466 -6.51 -5.46 19.22
C PHE A 466 -7.25 -6.65 18.59
N LEU A 467 -7.99 -6.40 17.50
CA LEU A 467 -8.73 -7.44 16.76
C LEU A 467 -7.79 -8.52 16.19
N SER A 468 -6.56 -8.14 15.79
CA SER A 468 -5.56 -9.07 15.26
C SER A 468 -5.09 -10.13 16.27
N SER A 469 -5.38 -9.89 17.55
CA SER A 469 -5.03 -10.80 18.65
C SER A 469 -5.98 -11.99 18.78
N ASP A 470 -7.08 -12.04 18.03
CA ASP A 470 -7.90 -13.24 17.84
C ASP A 470 -7.38 -14.03 16.63
N SER A 471 -6.87 -15.23 16.86
CA SER A 471 -6.30 -16.07 15.81
C SER A 471 -7.34 -16.64 14.85
N LYS A 472 -8.64 -16.62 15.21
CA LYS A 472 -9.75 -17.15 14.41
C LYS A 472 -10.17 -16.23 13.28
N THR A 473 -9.75 -14.98 13.33
CA THR A 473 -10.09 -13.96 12.34
C THR A 473 -8.83 -13.34 11.75
N ASN A 474 -9.00 -12.77 10.57
CA ASN A 474 -8.00 -12.03 9.83
C ASN A 474 -8.45 -10.58 9.81
N VAL A 475 -7.54 -9.70 10.19
CA VAL A 475 -7.75 -8.25 10.16
C VAL A 475 -7.05 -7.67 8.94
N PHE A 476 -7.76 -6.80 8.24
CA PHE A 476 -7.22 -5.97 7.17
C PHE A 476 -7.37 -4.52 7.60
N LEU A 477 -6.30 -3.74 7.49
CA LEU A 477 -6.31 -2.30 7.75
C LEU A 477 -5.72 -1.56 6.55
N LYS A 478 -6.52 -0.63 6.01
CA LYS A 478 -6.13 0.33 4.98
C LYS A 478 -6.30 1.74 5.52
N GLN A 479 -5.38 2.64 5.18
CA GLN A 479 -5.48 4.06 5.52
C GLN A 479 -5.18 4.93 4.31
N ALA A 480 -6.01 5.94 4.08
CA ALA A 480 -5.89 6.91 3.00
C ALA A 480 -5.94 8.33 3.56
N TYR A 481 -5.07 9.21 3.05
CA TYR A 481 -4.91 10.59 3.51
C TYR A 481 -5.22 11.55 2.37
N ASP A 482 -6.14 12.49 2.63
CA ASP A 482 -6.50 13.56 1.72
C ASP A 482 -6.21 14.93 2.37
N ASN A 483 -5.10 15.53 1.96
CA ASN A 483 -4.65 16.83 2.47
C ASN A 483 -5.41 18.02 1.86
N PHE A 484 -6.20 17.81 0.79
CA PHE A 484 -6.91 18.89 0.10
C PHE A 484 -8.30 19.14 0.70
N VAL A 485 -8.90 18.15 1.38
CA VAL A 485 -10.21 18.27 2.03
C VAL A 485 -10.03 18.70 3.50
N GLN A 486 -10.74 19.74 3.94
CA GLN A 486 -10.78 20.23 5.34
C GLN A 486 -9.39 20.46 6.00
N GLY A 487 -8.32 20.64 5.20
CA GLY A 487 -6.96 20.79 5.69
C GLY A 487 -6.34 19.49 6.24
N GLY A 488 -6.82 18.33 5.77
CA GLY A 488 -6.35 16.99 6.13
C GLY A 488 -7.47 16.09 6.67
N VAL A 489 -7.89 15.11 5.86
CA VAL A 489 -8.81 14.02 6.24
C VAL A 489 -8.09 12.68 6.15
N VAL A 490 -8.30 11.83 7.15
CA VAL A 490 -7.85 10.43 7.15
C VAL A 490 -9.06 9.51 7.12
N ARG A 491 -9.10 8.61 6.13
CA ARG A 491 -10.02 7.48 6.11
C ARG A 491 -9.26 6.21 6.49
N SER A 492 -9.74 5.47 7.48
CA SER A 492 -9.24 4.14 7.82
C SER A 492 -10.33 3.09 7.65
N ASP A 493 -10.06 2.07 6.84
CA ASP A 493 -10.96 0.96 6.57
C ASP A 493 -10.44 -0.29 7.30
N ILE A 494 -11.27 -0.88 8.15
CA ILE A 494 -10.98 -2.13 8.86
C ILE A 494 -11.94 -3.21 8.35
N ARG A 495 -11.38 -4.36 7.93
CA ARG A 495 -12.18 -5.57 7.70
C ARG A 495 -11.73 -6.67 8.65
N ASN A 496 -12.69 -7.32 9.29
CA ASN A 496 -12.45 -8.44 10.20
C ASN A 496 -13.21 -9.67 9.68
N SER A 497 -12.50 -10.69 9.20
CA SER A 497 -13.09 -11.81 8.48
C SER A 497 -12.53 -13.15 8.93
N LYS A 498 -13.30 -14.23 8.82
CA LYS A 498 -12.77 -15.60 9.00
C LYS A 498 -11.96 -16.09 7.81
N LYS A 499 -12.13 -15.46 6.63
CA LYS A 499 -11.34 -15.72 5.42
C LYS A 499 -10.28 -14.65 5.24
N SER A 500 -9.21 -14.98 4.53
CA SER A 500 -8.24 -13.98 4.08
C SER A 500 -8.90 -12.97 3.14
N ILE A 501 -8.33 -11.77 3.09
CA ILE A 501 -8.86 -10.66 2.29
C ILE A 501 -7.78 -10.31 1.29
N ASP A 502 -7.95 -10.82 0.08
CA ASP A 502 -6.84 -10.93 -0.87
C ASP A 502 -6.61 -9.65 -1.69
N THR A 503 -7.44 -8.61 -1.51
CA THR A 503 -7.37 -7.39 -2.34
C THR A 503 -7.76 -6.12 -1.60
N SER A 504 -7.05 -5.04 -1.95
CA SER A 504 -7.30 -3.69 -1.47
C SER A 504 -8.31 -2.95 -2.33
N TYR A 505 -9.45 -2.61 -1.73
CA TYR A 505 -10.44 -1.71 -2.28
C TYR A 505 -11.13 -0.97 -1.13
N PRO A 506 -11.70 0.24 -1.36
CA PRO A 506 -12.49 0.95 -0.36
C PRO A 506 -13.69 0.11 0.13
N ILE A 507 -14.11 0.31 1.37
CA ILE A 507 -15.35 -0.30 1.87
C ILE A 507 -16.55 0.48 1.33
N GLU A 508 -17.46 -0.20 0.63
CA GLU A 508 -18.71 0.36 0.08
C GLU A 508 -19.96 -0.03 0.90
N GLN A 509 -19.85 -1.06 1.76
CA GLN A 509 -20.94 -1.60 2.57
C GLN A 509 -20.48 -1.87 4.01
N ALA A 510 -20.13 -0.80 4.73
CA ALA A 510 -19.70 -0.86 6.12
C ALA A 510 -20.85 -1.25 7.05
N ASP A 511 -20.55 -2.02 8.08
CA ASP A 511 -21.46 -2.28 9.20
C ASP A 511 -21.54 -1.07 10.14
N ILE A 512 -20.40 -0.40 10.34
CA ILE A 512 -20.26 0.77 11.22
C ILE A 512 -19.38 1.82 10.54
N ALA A 513 -19.84 3.07 10.55
CA ALA A 513 -19.04 4.23 10.21
C ALA A 513 -18.78 5.08 11.47
N VAL A 514 -17.54 5.52 11.66
CA VAL A 514 -17.12 6.39 12.77
C VAL A 514 -16.65 7.71 12.21
N VAL A 515 -17.21 8.82 12.68
CA VAL A 515 -16.86 10.18 12.25
C VAL A 515 -16.30 10.97 13.43
N GLY A 516 -15.03 11.35 13.32
CA GLY A 516 -14.26 12.07 14.32
C GLY A 516 -14.45 13.60 14.29
N ASP A 517 -15.08 14.18 13.29
CA ASP A 517 -15.42 15.62 13.30
C ASP A 517 -16.63 15.88 12.39
N GLU A 518 -17.61 16.65 12.87
CA GLU A 518 -18.82 16.96 12.10
C GLU A 518 -18.55 17.75 10.80
N LYS A 519 -17.39 18.42 10.68
CA LYS A 519 -17.03 19.17 9.47
C LYS A 519 -16.89 18.27 8.25
N ILE A 520 -16.56 16.99 8.44
CA ILE A 520 -16.39 16.01 7.36
C ILE A 520 -17.67 15.88 6.52
N PHE A 521 -18.85 15.96 7.15
CA PHE A 521 -20.15 15.87 6.45
C PHE A 521 -20.41 17.01 5.47
N LYS A 522 -19.61 18.07 5.46
CA LYS A 522 -19.77 19.19 4.52
C LYS A 522 -19.16 18.90 3.15
N ASP A 523 -18.11 18.08 3.11
CA ASP A 523 -17.31 17.85 1.91
C ASP A 523 -17.31 16.39 1.46
N LEU A 524 -17.75 15.44 2.30
CA LEU A 524 -17.73 14.01 2.00
C LEU A 524 -19.06 13.34 2.35
N ASP A 525 -19.51 12.47 1.46
CA ASP A 525 -20.67 11.60 1.71
C ASP A 525 -20.22 10.31 2.40
N VAL A 526 -20.21 10.36 3.74
CA VAL A 526 -19.83 9.21 4.58
C VAL A 526 -20.88 8.08 4.52
N LEU A 527 -22.16 8.41 4.36
CA LEU A 527 -23.25 7.44 4.43
C LEU A 527 -23.37 6.59 3.17
N SER A 528 -22.84 7.07 2.03
CA SER A 528 -22.68 6.26 0.80
C SER A 528 -22.02 4.90 1.07
N SER A 529 -20.99 4.88 1.92
CA SER A 529 -20.21 3.69 2.28
C SER A 529 -20.89 2.79 3.33
N LEU A 530 -22.02 3.21 3.91
CA LEU A 530 -22.68 2.53 5.03
C LEU A 530 -23.87 1.69 4.53
N LYS A 531 -23.94 0.43 4.98
CA LYS A 531 -25.06 -0.46 4.64
C LYS A 531 -26.39 0.05 5.24
N SER A 532 -27.51 -0.29 4.61
CA SER A 532 -28.84 -0.09 5.21
C SER A 532 -28.96 -0.90 6.52
N GLY A 533 -29.46 -0.26 7.59
CA GLY A 533 -29.45 -0.84 8.94
C GLY A 533 -28.07 -0.85 9.61
N GLY A 534 -27.09 -0.13 9.06
CA GLY A 534 -25.77 0.06 9.67
C GLY A 534 -25.81 1.00 10.87
N LYS A 535 -24.66 1.20 11.52
CA LYS A 535 -24.52 2.09 12.68
C LYS A 535 -23.58 3.25 12.36
N LEU A 536 -23.96 4.47 12.76
CA LEU A 536 -23.11 5.66 12.67
C LEU A 536 -22.69 6.08 14.07
N ILE A 537 -21.39 6.20 14.32
CA ILE A 537 -20.82 6.75 15.56
C ILE A 537 -20.24 8.13 15.23
N VAL A 538 -20.73 9.20 15.85
CA VAL A 538 -20.24 10.56 15.62
C VAL A 538 -19.68 11.14 16.92
N LYS A 539 -18.45 11.67 16.86
CA LYS A 539 -17.87 12.42 17.98
C LYS A 539 -18.40 13.85 17.96
N LEU A 540 -19.20 14.23 18.95
CA LEU A 540 -19.77 15.58 19.09
C LEU A 540 -19.50 16.11 20.50
N PRO A 541 -18.47 16.95 20.71
CA PRO A 541 -18.16 17.48 22.03
C PRO A 541 -19.22 18.48 22.51
N GLY A 542 -19.62 18.36 23.77
CA GLY A 542 -20.51 19.28 24.49
C GLY A 542 -21.95 19.30 23.98
N LEU A 543 -22.46 18.17 23.48
CA LEU A 543 -23.75 18.12 22.80
C LEU A 543 -24.93 18.21 23.77
N LYS A 544 -25.79 19.22 23.56
CA LYS A 544 -27.14 19.27 24.10
C LYS A 544 -28.12 18.72 23.08
N ASP A 545 -29.19 18.08 23.54
CA ASP A 545 -30.14 17.35 22.68
C ASP A 545 -30.79 18.26 21.61
N GLU A 546 -31.02 19.54 21.93
CA GLU A 546 -31.57 20.54 21.01
C GLU A 546 -30.62 20.98 19.89
N ASP A 547 -29.31 20.71 20.02
CA ASP A 547 -28.30 21.17 19.08
C ASP A 547 -27.92 20.11 18.03
N LEU A 548 -28.41 18.87 18.17
CA LEU A 548 -28.10 17.78 17.25
C LEU A 548 -28.53 18.11 15.81
N GLU A 549 -29.73 18.67 15.64
CA GLU A 549 -30.24 19.06 14.32
C GLU A 549 -29.48 20.21 13.66
N LYS A 550 -28.78 21.03 14.46
CA LYS A 550 -27.95 22.12 13.95
C LYS A 550 -26.57 21.63 13.52
N LYS A 551 -26.07 20.57 14.16
CA LYS A 551 -24.76 19.98 13.87
C LYS A 551 -24.80 19.01 12.67
N LEU A 552 -25.94 18.34 12.45
CA LEU A 552 -26.11 17.38 11.35
C LEU A 552 -26.81 18.03 10.14
N PRO A 553 -26.21 17.98 8.94
CA PRO A 553 -26.85 18.49 7.71
C PRO A 553 -28.22 17.86 7.43
N ALA A 554 -29.09 18.58 6.73
CA ALA A 554 -30.43 18.11 6.36
C ALA A 554 -30.40 16.85 5.48
N SER A 555 -29.49 16.80 4.50
CA SER A 555 -29.25 15.65 3.62
C SER A 555 -28.89 14.40 4.39
N LEU A 556 -27.91 14.50 5.29
CA LEU A 556 -27.47 13.43 6.17
C LEU A 556 -28.64 12.89 7.01
N ARG A 557 -29.45 13.78 7.61
CA ARG A 557 -30.61 13.39 8.43
C ARG A 557 -31.65 12.60 7.64
N ARG A 558 -31.94 13.02 6.41
CA ARG A 558 -32.86 12.29 5.53
C ARG A 558 -32.31 10.91 5.19
N GLU A 559 -31.02 10.82 4.86
CA GLU A 559 -30.40 9.56 4.48
C GLU A 559 -30.28 8.59 5.66
N LEU A 560 -29.99 9.08 6.87
CA LEU A 560 -30.03 8.29 8.11
C LEU A 560 -31.38 7.60 8.28
N GLN A 561 -32.49 8.31 8.03
CA GLN A 561 -33.82 7.75 8.09
C GLN A 561 -34.07 6.76 6.94
N ALA A 562 -33.72 7.15 5.71
CA ALA A 562 -34.00 6.35 4.51
C ALA A 562 -33.27 4.99 4.54
N LYS A 563 -32.02 4.97 5.02
CA LYS A 563 -31.23 3.75 5.20
C LYS A 563 -31.48 3.05 6.55
N ASN A 564 -32.36 3.59 7.40
CA ASN A 564 -32.65 3.07 8.75
C ASN A 564 -31.39 2.88 9.61
N ILE A 565 -30.54 3.89 9.69
CA ILE A 565 -29.23 3.85 10.38
C ILE A 565 -29.41 4.09 11.88
N GLU A 566 -28.69 3.30 12.71
CA GLU A 566 -28.62 3.52 14.15
C GLU A 566 -27.58 4.61 14.49
N LEU A 567 -28.00 5.72 15.10
CA LEU A 567 -27.12 6.84 15.45
C LEU A 567 -26.60 6.74 16.89
N TYR A 568 -25.28 6.79 17.04
CA TYR A 568 -24.57 6.84 18.31
C TYR A 568 -23.71 8.10 18.38
N VAL A 569 -23.76 8.79 19.51
CA VAL A 569 -22.96 9.99 19.76
C VAL A 569 -21.97 9.73 20.89
N VAL A 570 -20.70 10.04 20.62
CA VAL A 570 -19.64 10.07 21.63
C VAL A 570 -19.32 11.53 21.96
N ASP A 571 -19.50 11.92 23.22
CA ASP A 571 -19.18 13.24 23.73
C ASP A 571 -17.96 13.17 24.67
N PRO A 572 -16.75 13.48 24.17
CA PRO A 572 -15.55 13.47 25.01
C PRO A 572 -15.59 14.49 26.16
N ALA A 573 -16.37 15.58 26.04
CA ALA A 573 -16.47 16.60 27.07
C ALA A 573 -17.26 16.12 28.30
N ALA A 574 -18.04 15.04 28.16
CA ALA A 574 -18.74 14.40 29.26
C ALA A 574 -17.85 13.45 30.09
N SER A 575 -16.65 13.10 29.61
CA SER A 575 -15.69 12.28 30.34
C SER A 575 -14.80 13.14 31.23
N ALA A 576 -14.83 12.86 32.54
CA ALA A 576 -13.95 13.49 33.50
C ALA A 576 -12.47 13.08 33.29
N ALA A 577 -12.23 11.85 32.84
CA ALA A 577 -10.89 11.37 32.50
C ALA A 577 -10.29 12.17 31.32
N VAL A 578 -11.05 12.33 30.23
CA VAL A 578 -10.61 13.12 29.06
C VAL A 578 -10.44 14.59 29.42
N GLY A 579 -11.28 15.13 30.31
CA GLY A 579 -11.12 16.49 30.83
C GLY A 579 -9.81 16.72 31.61
N LYS A 580 -9.23 15.68 32.23
CA LYS A 580 -7.91 15.75 32.89
C LYS A 580 -6.77 15.59 31.89
N ASP A 581 -6.94 14.70 30.92
CA ASP A 581 -5.95 14.37 29.91
C ASP A 581 -6.62 14.14 28.55
N ALA A 582 -6.45 15.11 27.64
CA ALA A 582 -7.03 15.06 26.30
C ALA A 582 -6.53 13.86 25.48
N ALA A 583 -5.35 13.30 25.80
CA ALA A 583 -4.81 12.11 25.15
C ALA A 583 -5.72 10.89 25.32
N LEU A 584 -6.51 10.84 26.40
CA LEU A 584 -7.45 9.74 26.71
C LEU A 584 -8.65 9.68 25.76
N GLN A 585 -8.81 10.67 24.88
CA GLN A 585 -9.85 10.68 23.86
C GLN A 585 -9.71 9.50 22.89
N THR A 586 -8.47 9.07 22.59
CA THR A 586 -8.21 7.90 21.72
C THR A 586 -8.82 6.65 22.33
N GLN A 587 -8.53 6.38 23.59
CA GLN A 587 -9.02 5.20 24.33
C GLN A 587 -10.53 5.28 24.58
N LEU A 588 -11.10 6.47 24.80
CA LEU A 588 -12.55 6.64 24.88
C LEU A 588 -13.22 6.21 23.57
N LEU A 589 -12.68 6.61 22.42
CA LEU A 589 -13.20 6.21 21.11
C LEU A 589 -13.03 4.71 20.87
N GLU A 590 -11.88 4.13 21.22
CA GLU A 590 -11.61 2.69 21.13
C GLU A 590 -12.66 1.88 21.92
N VAL A 591 -12.87 2.21 23.19
CA VAL A 591 -13.81 1.50 24.07
C VAL A 591 -15.25 1.71 23.59
N ALA A 592 -15.63 2.93 23.19
CA ALA A 592 -16.96 3.22 22.65
C ALA A 592 -17.26 2.40 21.38
N PHE A 593 -16.31 2.38 20.43
CA PHE A 593 -16.43 1.58 19.22
C PHE A 593 -16.55 0.09 19.56
N LEU A 594 -15.66 -0.45 20.39
CA LEU A 594 -15.67 -1.88 20.75
C LEU A 594 -16.96 -2.27 21.49
N ARG A 595 -17.53 -1.39 22.32
CA ARG A 595 -18.80 -1.63 23.00
C ARG A 595 -19.97 -1.82 22.03
N ILE A 596 -19.97 -1.09 20.92
CA ILE A 596 -21.03 -1.12 19.90
C ILE A 596 -20.80 -2.24 18.88
N ALA A 597 -19.55 -2.39 18.43
CA ALA A 597 -19.16 -3.32 17.38
C ALA A 597 -18.99 -4.75 17.90
N ARG A 598 -18.21 -4.91 18.97
CA ARG A 598 -17.71 -6.21 19.46
C ARG A 598 -17.68 -6.28 20.99
N PRO A 599 -18.86 -6.24 21.65
CA PRO A 599 -18.95 -6.30 23.11
C PRO A 599 -18.35 -7.59 23.68
N ASP A 600 -18.43 -8.70 22.93
CA ASP A 600 -17.82 -10.00 23.22
C ASP A 600 -16.28 -9.95 23.28
N ALA A 601 -15.67 -9.23 22.33
CA ALA A 601 -14.23 -9.09 22.26
C ALA A 601 -13.72 -8.18 23.38
N LEU A 602 -14.43 -7.08 23.67
CA LEU A 602 -14.07 -6.14 24.73
C LEU A 602 -14.03 -6.81 26.10
N THR A 603 -15.04 -7.60 26.46
CA THR A 603 -15.09 -8.27 27.77
C THR A 603 -13.97 -9.28 27.97
N ASN A 604 -13.59 -9.99 26.90
CA ASN A 604 -12.56 -11.04 26.97
C ASN A 604 -11.14 -10.51 26.71
N GLY A 605 -11.01 -9.30 26.16
CA GLY A 605 -9.76 -8.75 25.65
C GLY A 605 -9.19 -7.58 26.45
N LEU A 606 -9.79 -7.20 27.57
CA LEU A 606 -9.41 -5.99 28.33
C LEU A 606 -7.89 -5.89 28.59
N ASP A 607 -7.26 -6.99 29.01
CA ASP A 607 -5.81 -7.05 29.27
C ASP A 607 -4.96 -6.74 28.02
N LYS A 608 -5.44 -7.15 26.83
CA LYS A 608 -4.76 -6.88 25.56
C LYS A 608 -4.91 -5.42 25.15
N LEU A 609 -6.10 -4.84 25.34
CA LEU A 609 -6.33 -3.42 25.08
C LEU A 609 -5.44 -2.56 25.99
N ILE A 610 -5.33 -2.94 27.27
CA ILE A 610 -4.39 -2.32 28.22
C ILE A 610 -2.95 -2.42 27.71
N ALA A 611 -2.51 -3.58 27.20
CA ALA A 611 -1.16 -3.74 26.67
C ALA A 611 -0.86 -2.88 25.42
N ILE A 612 -1.89 -2.54 24.62
CA ILE A 612 -1.77 -1.81 23.35
C ILE A 612 -1.85 -0.29 23.56
N SER A 613 -2.90 0.18 24.24
CA SER A 613 -3.29 1.60 24.20
C SER A 613 -3.41 2.27 25.57
N GLY A 614 -3.13 1.58 26.69
CA GLY A 614 -3.31 2.24 27.98
C GLY A 614 -2.66 1.57 29.20
N ASN A 615 -3.24 1.88 30.35
CA ASN A 615 -2.93 1.24 31.62
C ASN A 615 -4.26 0.85 32.30
N ALA A 616 -4.22 -0.10 33.23
CA ALA A 616 -5.44 -0.64 33.83
C ALA A 616 -6.30 0.44 34.52
N SER A 617 -5.67 1.44 35.15
CA SER A 617 -6.36 2.53 35.85
C SER A 617 -7.09 3.49 34.91
N THR A 618 -6.45 3.91 33.81
CA THR A 618 -7.05 4.82 32.82
C THR A 618 -8.22 4.16 32.10
N LEU A 619 -8.09 2.89 31.73
CA LEU A 619 -9.15 2.17 31.05
C LEU A 619 -10.37 1.97 31.95
N ALA A 620 -10.17 1.74 33.26
CA ALA A 620 -11.25 1.66 34.23
C ALA A 620 -11.99 3.00 34.40
N GLU A 621 -11.26 4.12 34.47
CA GLU A 621 -11.86 5.46 34.51
C GLU A 621 -12.67 5.75 33.24
N ILE A 622 -12.12 5.45 32.06
CA ILE A 622 -12.80 5.64 30.77
C ILE A 622 -14.05 4.77 30.65
N THR A 623 -13.97 3.51 31.08
CA THR A 623 -15.12 2.60 31.02
C THR A 623 -16.26 3.07 31.92
N ALA A 624 -15.94 3.65 33.08
CA ALA A 624 -16.94 4.26 33.96
C ALA A 624 -17.52 5.56 33.37
N ASP A 625 -16.71 6.36 32.68
CA ASP A 625 -17.16 7.58 32.00
C ASP A 625 -17.94 7.30 30.71
N LEU A 626 -17.82 6.11 30.14
CA LEU A 626 -18.49 5.73 28.90
C LEU A 626 -20.01 5.82 29.01
N GLU A 627 -20.60 5.45 30.15
CA GLU A 627 -22.06 5.55 30.37
C GLU A 627 -22.59 6.98 30.24
N LYS A 628 -21.74 7.98 30.52
CA LYS A 628 -22.08 9.41 30.40
C LYS A 628 -21.75 9.95 29.01
N SER A 629 -20.71 9.39 28.38
CA SER A 629 -20.11 9.93 27.17
C SER A 629 -20.67 9.30 25.90
N LEU A 630 -21.24 8.10 25.96
CA LEU A 630 -21.83 7.40 24.82
C LEU A 630 -23.36 7.36 24.94
N ARG A 631 -24.06 7.90 23.93
CA ARG A 631 -25.53 7.92 23.88
C ARG A 631 -26.03 7.41 22.53
N GLN A 632 -27.05 6.55 22.55
CA GLN A 632 -27.80 6.18 21.34
C GLN A 632 -28.93 7.18 21.15
N PHE A 633 -29.10 7.69 19.93
CA PHE A 633 -30.19 8.59 19.55
C PHE A 633 -31.15 7.86 18.61
N GLU A 634 -32.45 7.94 18.91
CA GLU A 634 -33.48 7.48 18.00
C GLU A 634 -33.63 8.48 16.85
N VAL A 635 -33.50 8.00 15.61
CA VAL A 635 -33.64 8.81 14.40
C VAL A 635 -35.13 9.16 14.22
N PRO A 636 -35.54 10.44 14.34
CA PRO A 636 -36.94 10.82 14.24
C PRO A 636 -37.51 10.57 12.84
N ALA A 637 -38.75 10.07 12.76
CA ALA A 637 -39.44 9.89 11.48
C ALA A 637 -39.61 11.21 10.69
N ALA A 638 -39.66 12.34 11.39
CA ALA A 638 -39.74 13.67 10.79
C ALA A 638 -38.54 14.01 9.88
N TRP A 639 -37.39 13.34 10.06
CA TRP A 639 -36.21 13.57 9.22
C TRP A 639 -36.39 13.07 7.77
N ALA A 640 -37.38 12.22 7.50
CA ALA A 640 -37.74 11.78 6.15
C ALA A 640 -38.31 12.92 5.29
N GLU A 641 -39.06 13.83 5.91
CA GLU A 641 -39.82 14.90 5.25
C GLU A 641 -39.07 16.23 5.19
N VAL A 642 -37.82 16.28 5.67
CA VAL A 642 -37.01 17.50 5.65
C VAL A 642 -36.85 17.94 4.19
N GLU A 643 -37.37 19.12 3.84
CA GLU A 643 -37.16 19.73 2.53
C GLU A 643 -35.66 19.97 2.34
N VAL A 644 -35.09 19.34 1.31
CA VAL A 644 -33.70 19.53 0.91
C VAL A 644 -33.76 20.36 -0.37
N ASP A 645 -33.05 21.48 -0.37
CA ASP A 645 -32.94 22.33 -1.55
C ASP A 645 -32.41 21.52 -2.73
N THR A 646 -33.06 21.67 -3.89
CA THR A 646 -32.87 20.88 -5.12
C THR A 646 -31.50 21.05 -5.81
N LYS A 647 -30.50 21.63 -5.14
CA LYS A 647 -29.16 21.90 -5.65
C LYS A 647 -28.05 21.52 -4.67
N GLU A 648 -28.14 20.37 -4.02
CA GLU A 648 -26.98 19.85 -3.30
C GLU A 648 -25.92 19.36 -4.29
N ARG A 649 -24.68 19.76 -4.03
CA ARG A 649 -23.49 19.27 -4.74
C ARG A 649 -23.33 17.79 -4.41
N GLU A 650 -23.21 16.93 -5.41
CA GLU A 650 -22.80 15.54 -5.19
C GLU A 650 -21.42 15.54 -4.51
N LEU A 651 -21.39 15.07 -3.26
CA LEU A 651 -20.17 14.99 -2.48
C LEU A 651 -19.41 13.72 -2.89
N PRO A 652 -18.07 13.76 -2.90
CA PRO A 652 -17.27 12.55 -3.06
C PRO A 652 -17.60 11.51 -1.99
N THR A 653 -17.68 10.25 -2.42
CA THR A 653 -17.99 9.08 -1.57
C THR A 653 -16.73 8.45 -0.95
N ASP A 654 -15.55 8.82 -1.44
CA ASP A 654 -14.25 8.37 -0.94
C ASP A 654 -13.23 9.52 -0.93
N VAL A 655 -12.18 9.35 -0.14
CA VAL A 655 -11.02 10.24 -0.11
C VAL A 655 -10.07 9.93 -1.25
N GLN A 656 -9.43 10.97 -1.80
CA GLN A 656 -8.35 10.79 -2.78
C GLN A 656 -7.01 10.78 -2.03
N THR A 657 -6.23 9.70 -2.16
CA THR A 657 -4.94 9.59 -1.50
C THR A 657 -3.96 10.59 -2.11
N SER A 658 -3.79 11.74 -1.46
CA SER A 658 -2.88 12.81 -1.89
C SER A 658 -1.56 12.80 -1.11
N SER A 659 -1.51 12.08 0.00
CA SER A 659 -0.35 11.98 0.89
C SER A 659 -0.30 10.60 1.57
N PHE A 660 0.83 10.30 2.22
CA PHE A 660 1.00 9.13 3.10
C PHE A 660 1.07 9.49 4.58
N THR A 661 1.17 10.78 4.88
CA THR A 661 1.20 11.35 6.22
C THR A 661 0.20 12.48 6.33
N THR A 662 -0.10 12.87 7.56
CA THR A 662 -0.87 14.08 7.83
C THR A 662 -0.15 15.33 7.34
N PHE A 663 -0.91 16.37 7.04
CA PHE A 663 -0.38 17.67 6.67
C PHE A 663 0.37 18.31 7.85
N ASP A 664 1.66 18.59 7.66
CA ASP A 664 2.44 19.31 8.66
C ASP A 664 2.16 20.81 8.56
N LYS A 665 1.40 21.33 9.54
CA LYS A 665 1.08 22.76 9.64
C LYS A 665 2.22 23.57 10.26
N ALA A 666 3.22 22.90 10.82
CA ALA A 666 4.40 23.58 11.32
C ALA A 666 5.34 23.87 10.15
N GLU A 667 5.29 25.10 9.63
CA GLU A 667 6.50 25.69 9.05
C GLU A 667 7.50 25.85 10.20
N VAL A 668 8.18 24.76 10.57
CA VAL A 668 9.38 24.85 11.38
C VAL A 668 10.43 25.46 10.47
N GLN A 669 10.42 26.78 10.40
CA GLN A 669 11.55 27.53 9.89
C GLN A 669 12.73 27.07 10.76
N GLU A 670 13.59 26.20 10.21
CA GLU A 670 14.75 25.72 10.96
C GLU A 670 15.44 26.98 11.51
N PRO A 671 15.63 27.11 12.83
CA PRO A 671 16.36 28.25 13.34
C PRO A 671 17.69 28.24 12.60
N ALA A 672 18.07 29.37 11.99
CA ALA A 672 19.31 29.51 11.24
C ALA A 672 20.48 29.17 12.16
N LEU A 673 20.85 27.90 12.17
CA LEU A 673 21.76 27.33 13.14
C LEU A 673 23.15 27.47 12.55
N LEU A 674 23.78 28.60 12.85
CA LEU A 674 25.23 28.78 12.75
C LEU A 674 25.91 27.87 13.79
N LYS A 675 25.88 26.56 13.55
CA LYS A 675 26.44 25.53 14.44
C LYS A 675 27.96 25.39 14.29
N ASP A 676 28.53 25.72 13.13
CA ASP A 676 29.97 25.71 12.87
C ASP A 676 30.40 26.81 11.88
N TRP A 677 31.72 27.00 11.72
CA TRP A 677 32.28 28.00 10.82
C TRP A 677 32.03 27.69 9.34
N GLN A 678 31.78 26.42 8.99
CA GLN A 678 31.46 26.00 7.62
C GLN A 678 30.02 26.41 7.24
N ALA A 679 29.07 26.32 8.17
CA ALA A 679 27.70 26.81 8.02
C ALA A 679 27.67 28.33 7.90
N ALA A 680 28.49 29.03 8.71
CA ALA A 680 28.66 30.49 8.60
C ALA A 680 29.26 30.91 7.25
N ALA A 681 30.28 30.18 6.76
CA ALA A 681 30.87 30.44 5.46
C ALA A 681 29.88 30.16 4.30
N LYS A 682 29.06 29.10 4.40
CA LYS A 682 27.99 28.80 3.43
C LYS A 682 26.91 29.88 3.41
N GLY A 683 26.46 30.35 4.57
CA GLY A 683 25.49 31.45 4.70
C GLY A 683 25.99 32.77 4.12
N LEU A 684 27.29 33.08 4.28
CA LEU A 684 27.90 34.28 3.71
C LEU A 684 28.15 34.18 2.20
N ALA A 685 28.51 33.00 1.70
CA ALA A 685 28.84 32.78 0.29
C ALA A 685 27.58 32.58 -0.59
N PHE A 686 26.52 32.01 -0.04
CA PHE A 686 25.29 31.67 -0.77
C PHE A 686 24.06 32.22 -0.02
N LYS A 687 23.99 33.54 0.05
CA LYS A 687 23.01 34.28 0.84
C LYS A 687 21.55 34.01 0.45
N GLU A 688 21.31 33.61 -0.79
CA GLU A 688 19.97 33.32 -1.31
C GLU A 688 19.47 31.92 -0.90
N ALA A 689 20.37 31.00 -0.53
CA ALA A 689 20.03 29.62 -0.17
C ALA A 689 20.15 29.34 1.34
N TYR A 690 20.97 30.11 2.06
CA TYR A 690 21.32 29.86 3.46
C TYR A 690 21.38 31.13 4.33
N GLY A 691 20.98 32.30 3.82
CA GLY A 691 21.20 33.61 4.43
C GLY A 691 19.96 34.37 4.85
#